data_AF-A0A496YXX7-F1
#
_entry.id   AF-A0A496YXX7-F1
#
_cell.length_a   1.000
_cell.length_b   1.000
_cell.length_c   1.000
_cell.angle_alpha   90.00
_cell.angle_beta   90.00
_cell.angle_gamma   90.00
#
_symmetry.space_group_name_H-M   'P 1'
#
loop_
_entity.id
_entity.type
_entity.pdbx_description
1 polymer ?
#
loop_
_entity_poly.entity_id
_entity_poly.type
_entity_poly.pdbx_seq_one_letter_code
_entity_poly.pdbx_strand_id
1 'polypeptide(L)'
;RFFYPLKAVRGYHEGEVYSIDQILSWFREQDYPLYIQKKYDGLRVIWMKKGDKVIARTDDGYDCTDRFPTLVEQLKRLPVEAITLDSEVEGWSGEHHWGREETSGYVHEKGPADDRHFVANVFDILYVEGLPKHHELDVEGDLHELPYETRYRILEYVASLGKWESTAEVPKRLPGFNLVPNFVLDKPDAKKLQKILDEVKNLPGSEGAMIKSSKGTYPLTGLTRTWLKFKKAADVHAVVVERLPTKTPGVYRYRVGLLIPPGWDVPKDKRTSLKLKNGQEVEVAVIGKTFNTKEKLEPGDIVTVLFHTAFLYERNGKRWMTAYEPKLYEVRPSQVLPDTLDDFLRVARAAGILQVKHARPRVVAVTVCSPEHASKPLPARRFYRGEKVQRFIEFCEKHGIPCRILSPKYGLVSPNKTVEPYDLKPTENDIIRVLRDSGFDYVIFYDPQKTKQRIPLHAALISLRKPRVYIVYHLDAIPFVYERLTSFRGSLPPVLVLTYCSGKKATHEGTPAEIWAGVERIQRLAESGLPWGVFHAPEKGIILANERVRVRDTETSTWFDGFMLRKRLKELGVKGIVAYVEHLSGMVTGFRFLPVPVEFTTNLGVAKLLVENHHLWARDRQWDLIYEGPADNAPDYVPAVAVMWREKFRGLGPITVLSAPAAVVYANKPVRGLAQYIFDNLERIPYHSTKYNELTKVLIPAWLAKQLGARELKIVGYTWYGPAIIEPDLKVVAYSNEKITVGLYKYLTQGIGEDVLKLVAQEEGANNVDVEVQWLREHMPRLRNIELRQVDPLTYEFEDITSDDVVMVDMPKITSRPLHYLQDIDEYVEQNRMMLRRLLSRRPRAVIHLFSIVAKGKVARPTVQDVKPIYDQSGYEVCLRMVTAGGGMLYLFVRKDVPAELALQWMDDKPHTYVMQHHYRGRSMHTDLRVRVGNKLIGWTLNDQKAGAIKEDVDTLQEAKRLEREHWNDISKLTNKTFDYWSNRIMVEPKAPEPLEWLDVEGVVPPGEVGATKEHEGVFSIIDRGELYFGAVKPYFVEMFLHGKRFTGRWLIRKLPNPWAEHPAFVWFIWKPKDQMPYVLSKRAVEKKWLPPKGVSALPPEIREQIPKQ
;
A
#
# COMPACT_ATOMS: atom_id res chain seq x y z
N ARG A 1 -7.17 4.74 -46.63
CA ARG A 1 -8.56 4.41 -47.04
C ARG A 1 -9.19 3.60 -45.90
N PHE A 2 -10.51 3.55 -45.74
CA PHE A 2 -11.11 2.64 -44.74
C PHE A 2 -10.90 1.18 -45.18
N PHE A 3 -10.63 0.31 -44.22
CA PHE A 3 -10.46 -1.13 -44.37
C PHE A 3 -11.28 -1.81 -43.28
N TYR A 4 -11.68 -3.06 -43.50
CA TYR A 4 -12.37 -3.82 -42.46
C TYR A 4 -11.35 -4.29 -41.40
N PRO A 5 -11.52 -3.92 -40.12
CA PRO A 5 -10.54 -4.29 -39.10
C PRO A 5 -10.45 -5.81 -38.92
N LEU A 6 -9.24 -6.30 -38.71
CA LEU A 6 -8.95 -7.72 -38.59
C LEU A 6 -9.66 -8.36 -37.39
N LYS A 7 -10.37 -9.46 -37.63
CA LYS A 7 -11.07 -10.29 -36.65
C LYS A 7 -10.52 -11.73 -36.72
N ALA A 8 -10.73 -12.54 -35.68
CA ALA A 8 -10.35 -13.96 -35.71
C ALA A 8 -11.26 -14.74 -36.70
N VAL A 9 -10.76 -15.80 -37.36
CA VAL A 9 -11.36 -16.43 -38.57
C VAL A 9 -12.87 -16.70 -38.50
N ARG A 10 -13.42 -17.06 -37.33
CA ARG A 10 -14.82 -17.46 -37.19
C ARG A 10 -15.55 -16.63 -36.14
N GLY A 11 -16.34 -15.69 -36.62
CA GLY A 11 -17.38 -15.06 -35.79
C GLY A 11 -18.43 -16.09 -35.35
N TYR A 12 -18.81 -16.00 -34.07
CA TYR A 12 -19.97 -16.62 -33.41
C TYR A 12 -19.94 -18.08 -32.91
N HIS A 13 -19.11 -19.01 -33.39
CA HIS A 13 -19.21 -20.40 -32.88
C HIS A 13 -17.93 -21.14 -32.45
N GLU A 14 -16.79 -21.00 -33.14
CA GLU A 14 -15.58 -21.82 -32.89
C GLU A 14 -14.29 -21.04 -32.57
N GLY A 15 -14.22 -19.74 -32.86
CA GLY A 15 -13.02 -18.92 -32.59
C GLY A 15 -12.94 -18.35 -31.17
N GLU A 16 -13.87 -18.74 -30.30
CA GLU A 16 -13.89 -18.39 -28.88
C GLU A 16 -13.52 -19.62 -28.08
N VAL A 17 -12.45 -19.49 -27.31
CA VAL A 17 -11.87 -20.60 -26.57
C VAL A 17 -11.99 -20.33 -25.08
N TYR A 18 -12.43 -21.36 -24.35
CA TYR A 18 -12.74 -21.27 -22.92
C TYR A 18 -11.78 -22.10 -22.05
N SER A 19 -10.96 -22.98 -22.64
CA SER A 19 -9.96 -23.80 -21.93
C SER A 19 -8.54 -23.62 -22.46
N ILE A 20 -7.54 -23.93 -21.62
CA ILE A 20 -6.11 -23.85 -21.96
C ILE A 20 -5.78 -24.73 -23.16
N ASP A 21 -6.29 -25.96 -23.16
CA ASP A 21 -5.91 -26.99 -24.14
C ASP A 21 -6.39 -26.64 -25.55
N GLN A 22 -7.54 -25.98 -25.66
CA GLN A 22 -8.05 -25.42 -26.91
C GLN A 22 -7.17 -24.28 -27.45
N ILE A 23 -6.51 -23.49 -26.59
CA ILE A 23 -5.56 -22.44 -27.01
C ILE A 23 -4.27 -23.09 -27.52
N LEU A 24 -3.74 -24.05 -26.76
CA LEU A 24 -2.49 -24.73 -27.10
C LEU A 24 -2.62 -25.58 -28.38
N SER A 25 -3.79 -26.15 -28.67
CA SER A 25 -4.04 -26.86 -29.92
C SER A 25 -4.36 -25.94 -31.11
N TRP A 26 -4.74 -24.68 -30.87
CA TRP A 26 -4.97 -23.68 -31.93
C TRP A 26 -3.68 -23.17 -32.58
N PHE A 27 -2.62 -22.97 -31.76
CA PHE A 27 -1.34 -22.41 -32.20
C PHE A 27 -0.29 -23.50 -32.42
N ARG A 28 0.34 -23.51 -33.60
CA ARG A 28 1.43 -24.40 -33.98
C ARG A 28 2.76 -23.86 -33.45
N GLU A 29 3.80 -24.68 -33.30
CA GLU A 29 5.13 -24.22 -32.84
C GLU A 29 5.67 -23.03 -33.64
N GLN A 30 5.47 -23.02 -34.96
CA GLN A 30 5.85 -21.92 -35.85
C GLN A 30 5.18 -20.58 -35.51
N ASP A 31 3.99 -20.59 -34.87
CA ASP A 31 3.22 -19.40 -34.50
C ASP A 31 3.79 -18.69 -33.25
N TYR A 32 4.69 -19.33 -32.50
CA TYR A 32 5.28 -18.76 -31.28
C TYR A 32 6.46 -17.82 -31.59
N PRO A 33 6.76 -16.82 -30.74
CA PRO A 33 6.09 -16.51 -29.47
C PRO A 33 4.66 -15.97 -29.64
N LEU A 34 3.80 -16.19 -28.65
CA LEU A 34 2.46 -15.60 -28.58
C LEU A 34 2.47 -14.36 -27.69
N TYR A 35 1.92 -13.28 -28.21
CA TYR A 35 1.74 -11.99 -27.56
C TYR A 35 0.30 -11.93 -27.04
N ILE A 36 0.15 -11.95 -25.71
CA ILE A 36 -1.14 -11.99 -25.02
C ILE A 36 -1.41 -10.60 -24.43
N GLN A 37 -2.54 -10.00 -24.79
CA GLN A 37 -2.94 -8.65 -24.40
C GLN A 37 -4.28 -8.68 -23.65
N LYS A 38 -4.56 -7.66 -22.82
CA LYS A 38 -5.89 -7.47 -22.24
C LYS A 38 -6.92 -7.34 -23.37
N LYS A 39 -8.03 -8.06 -23.27
CA LYS A 39 -9.21 -7.79 -24.09
C LYS A 39 -10.01 -6.69 -23.40
N TYR A 40 -9.77 -5.44 -23.81
CA TYR A 40 -10.49 -4.25 -23.36
C TYR A 40 -12.00 -4.38 -23.70
N ASP A 41 -12.86 -3.90 -22.80
CA ASP A 41 -14.32 -3.78 -22.96
C ASP A 41 -14.63 -2.38 -23.51
N GLY A 42 -14.66 -2.23 -24.82
CA GLY A 42 -14.78 -0.92 -25.44
C GLY A 42 -15.36 -0.94 -26.83
N LEU A 43 -15.13 0.16 -27.54
CA LEU A 43 -15.48 0.34 -28.94
C LEU A 43 -14.19 0.44 -29.76
N ARG A 44 -13.99 -0.50 -30.68
CA ARG A 44 -12.87 -0.44 -31.62
C ARG A 44 -12.93 0.81 -32.49
N VAL A 45 -11.85 1.58 -32.50
CA VAL A 45 -11.69 2.80 -33.31
C VAL A 45 -10.34 2.74 -34.05
N ILE A 46 -10.40 2.87 -35.37
CA ILE A 46 -9.25 3.11 -36.24
C ILE A 46 -8.98 4.61 -36.28
N TRP A 47 -7.74 5.00 -36.04
CA TRP A 47 -7.28 6.38 -36.19
C TRP A 47 -6.39 6.51 -37.42
N MET A 48 -6.67 7.49 -38.27
CA MET A 48 -5.89 7.80 -39.48
C MET A 48 -5.47 9.26 -39.44
N LYS A 49 -4.17 9.53 -39.61
CA LYS A 49 -3.59 10.88 -39.76
C LYS A 49 -2.95 11.02 -41.13
N LYS A 50 -3.08 12.19 -41.76
CA LYS A 50 -2.14 12.67 -42.81
C LYS A 50 -2.01 14.20 -42.70
N GLY A 51 -0.80 14.69 -42.46
CA GLY A 51 -0.57 16.07 -42.04
C GLY A 51 -1.36 16.40 -40.78
N ASP A 52 -2.07 17.54 -40.79
CA ASP A 52 -2.98 17.97 -39.71
C ASP A 52 -4.38 17.32 -39.79
N LYS A 53 -4.67 16.53 -40.83
CA LYS A 53 -5.96 15.87 -40.97
C LYS A 53 -5.97 14.56 -40.20
N VAL A 54 -6.83 14.46 -39.19
CA VAL A 54 -7.11 13.23 -38.45
C VAL A 54 -8.54 12.78 -38.72
N ILE A 55 -8.75 11.47 -38.82
CA ILE A 55 -10.07 10.82 -38.93
C ILE A 55 -10.10 9.64 -37.95
N ALA A 56 -11.17 9.52 -37.17
CA ALA A 56 -11.45 8.38 -36.30
C ALA A 56 -12.70 7.64 -36.80
N ARG A 57 -12.63 6.31 -36.94
CA ARG A 57 -13.76 5.47 -37.40
C ARG A 57 -13.92 4.19 -36.59
N THR A 58 -15.17 3.82 -36.32
CA THR A 58 -15.54 2.55 -35.69
C THR A 58 -15.34 1.34 -36.63
N ASP A 59 -15.51 0.12 -36.13
CA ASP A 59 -15.29 -1.10 -36.94
C ASP A 59 -16.33 -1.38 -38.03
N ASP A 60 -17.47 -0.69 -38.00
CA ASP A 60 -18.47 -0.61 -39.06
C ASP A 60 -18.31 0.60 -39.99
N GLY A 61 -17.34 1.48 -39.70
CA GLY A 61 -16.95 2.62 -40.55
C GLY A 61 -17.66 3.94 -40.26
N TYR A 62 -18.46 4.04 -39.18
CA TYR A 62 -19.06 5.29 -38.73
C TYR A 62 -17.95 6.29 -38.30
N ASP A 63 -18.07 7.54 -38.76
CA ASP A 63 -17.09 8.59 -38.49
C ASP A 63 -17.36 9.21 -37.12
N CYS A 64 -16.43 9.02 -36.19
CA CYS A 64 -16.53 9.48 -34.81
C CYS A 64 -15.52 10.58 -34.47
N THR A 65 -14.84 11.16 -35.48
CA THR A 65 -13.78 12.16 -35.32
C THR A 65 -14.19 13.32 -34.41
N ASP A 66 -15.37 13.91 -34.65
CA ASP A 66 -15.88 15.07 -33.89
C ASP A 66 -16.22 14.74 -32.43
N ARG A 67 -16.28 13.46 -32.05
CA ARG A 67 -16.51 13.04 -30.66
C ARG A 67 -15.22 13.01 -29.82
N PHE A 68 -14.04 13.07 -30.43
CA PHE A 68 -12.77 12.95 -29.72
C PHE A 68 -11.79 14.12 -30.00
N PRO A 69 -12.19 15.38 -29.73
CA PRO A 69 -11.41 16.56 -30.10
C PRO A 69 -10.02 16.61 -29.46
N THR A 70 -9.86 16.17 -28.21
CA THR A 70 -8.56 16.20 -27.53
C THR A 70 -7.64 15.09 -28.03
N LEU A 71 -8.17 13.88 -28.31
CA LEU A 71 -7.39 12.80 -28.93
C LEU A 71 -6.97 13.16 -30.36
N VAL A 72 -7.84 13.82 -31.14
CA VAL A 72 -7.52 14.37 -32.46
C VAL A 72 -6.33 15.35 -32.37
N GLU A 73 -6.35 16.28 -31.43
CA GLU A 73 -5.23 17.23 -31.21
C GLU A 73 -3.94 16.55 -30.74
N GLN A 74 -4.02 15.47 -29.95
CA GLN A 74 -2.85 14.67 -29.59
C GLN A 74 -2.24 13.96 -30.81
N LEU A 75 -3.06 13.38 -31.68
CA LEU A 75 -2.60 12.75 -32.93
C LEU A 75 -1.95 13.76 -33.87
N LYS A 76 -2.53 14.95 -34.06
CA LYS A 76 -1.94 16.02 -34.90
C LYS A 76 -0.49 16.34 -34.51
N ARG A 77 -0.21 16.37 -33.20
CA ARG A 77 1.10 16.69 -32.62
C ARG A 77 2.15 15.59 -32.74
N LEU A 78 1.80 14.39 -33.21
CA LEU A 78 2.81 13.36 -33.48
C LEU A 78 3.73 13.81 -34.62
N PRO A 79 5.06 13.70 -34.47
CA PRO A 79 6.04 14.03 -35.51
C PRO A 79 6.14 12.91 -36.54
N VAL A 80 5.03 12.62 -37.22
CA VAL A 80 4.89 11.69 -38.35
C VAL A 80 3.99 12.33 -39.40
N GLU A 81 4.28 12.14 -40.69
CA GLU A 81 3.46 12.72 -41.77
C GLU A 81 2.10 12.03 -41.83
N ALA A 82 2.10 10.69 -41.93
CA ALA A 82 0.88 9.89 -41.93
C ALA A 82 1.00 8.70 -40.99
N ILE A 83 -0.12 8.26 -40.42
CA ILE A 83 -0.18 7.05 -39.59
C ILE A 83 -1.58 6.42 -39.61
N THR A 84 -1.65 5.09 -39.51
CA THR A 84 -2.91 4.35 -39.27
C THR A 84 -2.76 3.41 -38.08
N LEU A 85 -3.57 3.63 -37.05
CA LEU A 85 -3.56 2.92 -35.77
C LEU A 85 -4.87 2.15 -35.55
N ASP A 86 -4.77 0.97 -34.96
CA ASP A 86 -5.92 0.14 -34.57
C ASP A 86 -6.00 0.08 -33.04
N SER A 87 -7.16 0.44 -32.47
CA SER A 87 -7.32 0.64 -31.03
C SER A 87 -8.69 0.24 -30.52
N GLU A 88 -8.79 -0.09 -29.22
CA GLU A 88 -10.06 -0.18 -28.51
C GLU A 88 -10.20 1.06 -27.60
N VAL A 89 -11.23 1.88 -27.84
CA VAL A 89 -11.52 3.06 -27.03
C VAL A 89 -12.47 2.67 -25.90
N GLU A 90 -12.13 3.07 -24.67
CA GLU A 90 -12.94 2.85 -23.46
C GLU A 90 -12.95 4.12 -22.60
N GLY A 91 -13.94 4.27 -21.73
CA GLY A 91 -14.07 5.42 -20.83
C GLY A 91 -13.74 5.08 -19.37
N TRP A 92 -13.27 6.07 -18.62
CA TRP A 92 -12.91 5.94 -17.21
C TRP A 92 -13.27 7.20 -16.39
N SER A 93 -13.83 6.97 -15.21
CA SER A 93 -14.09 8.00 -14.18
C SER A 93 -13.50 7.50 -12.86
N GLY A 94 -12.24 7.88 -12.61
CA GLY A 94 -11.42 7.26 -11.57
C GLY A 94 -11.28 5.75 -11.83
N GLU A 95 -11.59 4.93 -10.83
CA GLU A 95 -11.59 3.45 -10.93
C GLU A 95 -12.83 2.87 -11.65
N HIS A 96 -13.80 3.70 -12.04
CA HIS A 96 -15.02 3.22 -12.70
C HIS A 96 -14.87 3.18 -14.22
N HIS A 97 -14.97 1.98 -14.77
CA HIS A 97 -14.88 1.67 -16.19
C HIS A 97 -16.21 1.89 -16.94
N TRP A 98 -16.15 2.46 -18.15
CA TRP A 98 -17.27 2.63 -19.08
C TRP A 98 -17.05 1.73 -20.30
N GLY A 99 -17.82 0.64 -20.37
CA GLY A 99 -17.65 -0.40 -21.37
C GLY A 99 -18.15 -0.02 -22.77
N ARG A 100 -18.27 -1.05 -23.61
CA ARG A 100 -18.74 -0.95 -25.01
C ARG A 100 -20.08 -0.23 -25.18
N GLU A 101 -21.05 -0.48 -24.30
CA GLU A 101 -22.39 0.14 -24.37
C GLU A 101 -22.31 1.64 -24.10
N GLU A 102 -21.68 2.05 -22.99
CA GLU A 102 -21.45 3.45 -22.64
C GLU A 102 -20.64 4.20 -23.69
N THR A 103 -19.56 3.58 -24.20
CA THR A 103 -18.68 4.20 -25.20
C THR A 103 -19.36 4.35 -26.56
N SER A 104 -20.11 3.33 -27.02
CA SER A 104 -20.94 3.44 -28.23
C SER A 104 -22.06 4.48 -28.05
N GLY A 105 -22.70 4.52 -26.88
CA GLY A 105 -23.69 5.53 -26.55
C GLY A 105 -23.15 6.97 -26.66
N TYR A 106 -21.93 7.21 -26.15
CA TYR A 106 -21.23 8.49 -26.28
C TYR A 106 -20.87 8.85 -27.73
N VAL A 107 -20.44 7.87 -28.52
CA VAL A 107 -20.05 8.07 -29.93
C VAL A 107 -21.26 8.45 -30.80
N HIS A 108 -22.45 7.94 -30.47
CA HIS A 108 -23.70 8.29 -31.17
C HIS A 108 -24.53 9.38 -30.46
N GLU A 109 -24.00 10.00 -29.40
CA GLU A 109 -24.71 11.04 -28.64
C GLU A 109 -24.82 12.35 -29.44
N LYS A 110 -26.00 12.98 -29.38
CA LYS A 110 -26.27 14.30 -29.98
C LYS A 110 -26.00 15.41 -28.96
N GLY A 111 -24.85 16.08 -29.09
CA GLY A 111 -24.48 17.20 -28.21
C GLY A 111 -23.04 17.63 -28.40
N PRO A 112 -22.52 18.58 -27.59
CA PRO A 112 -21.10 18.87 -27.54
C PRO A 112 -20.28 17.60 -27.25
N ALA A 113 -19.04 17.57 -27.75
CA ALA A 113 -18.10 16.51 -27.41
C ALA A 113 -17.42 16.81 -26.08
N ASP A 114 -17.19 15.77 -25.28
CA ASP A 114 -16.41 15.84 -24.03
C ASP A 114 -15.64 14.53 -23.87
N ASP A 115 -14.45 14.48 -24.47
CA ASP A 115 -13.66 13.25 -24.54
C ASP A 115 -12.78 13.01 -23.31
N ARG A 116 -12.85 13.87 -22.29
CA ARG A 116 -11.94 13.88 -21.13
C ARG A 116 -11.79 12.57 -20.36
N HIS A 117 -12.75 11.66 -20.51
CA HIS A 117 -12.82 10.37 -19.84
C HIS A 117 -12.25 9.21 -20.67
N PHE A 118 -11.92 9.43 -21.94
CA PHE A 118 -11.63 8.34 -22.88
C PHE A 118 -10.14 8.10 -23.09
N VAL A 119 -9.78 6.83 -23.19
CA VAL A 119 -8.46 6.37 -23.62
C VAL A 119 -8.59 5.58 -24.91
N ALA A 120 -7.64 5.76 -25.84
CA ALA A 120 -7.48 4.89 -27.00
C ALA A 120 -6.39 3.86 -26.72
N ASN A 121 -6.77 2.60 -26.49
CA ASN A 121 -5.85 1.50 -26.24
C ASN A 121 -5.34 0.93 -27.57
N VAL A 122 -4.19 1.41 -28.03
CA VAL A 122 -3.63 1.10 -29.34
C VAL A 122 -2.87 -0.23 -29.29
N PHE A 123 -3.26 -1.17 -30.16
CA PHE A 123 -2.74 -2.54 -30.16
C PHE A 123 -2.15 -2.98 -31.51
N ASP A 124 -2.26 -2.19 -32.57
CA ASP A 124 -1.60 -2.41 -33.87
C ASP A 124 -1.36 -1.10 -34.64
N ILE A 125 -0.42 -1.15 -35.60
CA ILE A 125 -0.11 -0.07 -36.54
C ILE A 125 -0.01 -0.66 -37.95
N LEU A 126 -0.66 -0.03 -38.92
CA LEU A 126 -0.81 -0.57 -40.27
C LEU A 126 -0.18 0.32 -41.35
N TYR A 127 0.14 1.57 -41.03
CA TYR A 127 0.73 2.51 -41.96
C TYR A 127 1.54 3.55 -41.20
N VAL A 128 2.70 3.97 -41.72
CA VAL A 128 3.47 5.11 -41.19
C VAL A 128 4.29 5.80 -42.29
N GLU A 129 4.30 7.13 -42.33
CA GLU A 129 5.17 7.95 -43.21
C GLU A 129 5.78 9.09 -42.39
N GLY A 130 7.00 9.51 -42.73
CA GLY A 130 7.71 10.58 -42.04
C GLY A 130 8.13 10.19 -40.63
N LEU A 131 8.45 8.91 -40.39
CA LEU A 131 8.89 8.43 -39.09
C LEU A 131 10.34 8.92 -38.84
N PRO A 132 10.66 9.55 -37.70
CA PRO A 132 12.02 10.03 -37.45
C PRO A 132 13.04 8.87 -37.48
N LYS A 133 14.21 9.10 -38.10
CA LYS A 133 15.20 8.04 -38.33
C LYS A 133 15.59 7.31 -37.04
N HIS A 134 15.39 6.00 -37.02
CA HIS A 134 15.75 5.12 -35.93
C HIS A 134 16.72 4.04 -36.41
N HIS A 135 17.83 3.85 -35.68
CA HIS A 135 18.94 2.95 -36.02
C HIS A 135 18.56 1.47 -36.27
N GLU A 136 17.37 1.02 -35.83
CA GLU A 136 16.85 -0.34 -36.06
C GLU A 136 15.51 -0.39 -36.82
N LEU A 137 14.90 0.76 -37.14
CA LEU A 137 13.53 0.84 -37.67
C LEU A 137 13.49 1.86 -38.81
N ASP A 138 13.92 1.44 -40.00
CA ASP A 138 13.90 2.23 -41.24
C ASP A 138 12.85 1.64 -42.19
N VAL A 139 11.57 1.93 -41.90
CA VAL A 139 10.40 1.39 -42.60
C VAL A 139 9.30 2.45 -42.70
N GLU A 140 8.79 2.64 -43.92
CA GLU A 140 7.71 3.58 -44.24
C GLU A 140 6.70 2.96 -45.19
N GLY A 141 5.51 3.57 -45.28
CA GLY A 141 4.39 3.11 -46.08
C GLY A 141 3.52 2.09 -45.35
N ASP A 142 3.09 1.06 -46.08
CA ASP A 142 2.16 0.04 -45.61
C ASP A 142 2.88 -1.06 -44.82
N LEU A 143 2.38 -1.34 -43.61
CA LEU A 143 2.99 -2.27 -42.66
C LEU A 143 2.21 -3.58 -42.54
N HIS A 144 1.05 -3.74 -43.18
CA HIS A 144 0.12 -4.83 -42.87
C HIS A 144 0.69 -6.23 -43.17
N GLU A 145 1.59 -6.36 -44.14
CA GLU A 145 2.27 -7.62 -44.47
C GLU A 145 3.43 -7.97 -43.52
N LEU A 146 3.90 -7.03 -42.68
CA LEU A 146 4.98 -7.29 -41.73
C LEU A 146 4.51 -8.17 -40.56
N PRO A 147 5.39 -8.97 -39.93
CA PRO A 147 5.13 -9.65 -38.66
C PRO A 147 4.63 -8.71 -37.56
N TYR A 148 3.72 -9.20 -36.71
CA TYR A 148 3.15 -8.41 -35.60
C TYR A 148 4.22 -7.88 -34.63
N GLU A 149 5.29 -8.63 -34.37
CA GLU A 149 6.43 -8.17 -33.55
C GLU A 149 7.12 -6.95 -34.16
N THR A 150 7.28 -6.90 -35.48
CA THR A 150 7.83 -5.74 -36.20
C THR A 150 6.88 -4.55 -36.11
N ARG A 151 5.58 -4.76 -36.38
CA ARG A 151 4.56 -3.70 -36.25
C ARG A 151 4.49 -3.16 -34.81
N TYR A 152 4.56 -4.05 -33.81
CA TYR A 152 4.54 -3.66 -32.41
C TYR A 152 5.79 -2.87 -31.99
N ARG A 153 7.00 -3.20 -32.47
CA ARG A 153 8.21 -2.38 -32.24
C ARG A 153 8.10 -0.97 -32.85
N ILE A 154 7.50 -0.83 -34.04
CA ILE A 154 7.21 0.47 -34.65
C ILE A 154 6.20 1.23 -33.78
N LEU A 155 5.15 0.55 -33.30
CA LEU A 155 4.14 1.12 -32.41
C LEU A 155 4.73 1.57 -31.06
N GLU A 156 5.67 0.82 -30.48
CA GLU A 156 6.44 1.23 -29.29
C GLU A 156 7.20 2.53 -29.53
N TYR A 157 7.83 2.67 -30.70
CA TYR A 157 8.55 3.89 -31.05
C TYR A 157 7.59 5.09 -31.23
N VAL A 158 6.48 4.92 -31.95
CA VAL A 158 5.42 5.94 -32.07
C VAL A 158 4.86 6.34 -30.70
N ALA A 159 4.59 5.37 -29.82
CA ALA A 159 4.11 5.62 -28.46
C ALA A 159 5.11 6.45 -27.64
N SER A 160 6.42 6.24 -27.84
CA SER A 160 7.47 7.05 -27.22
C SER A 160 7.47 8.50 -27.69
N LEU A 161 7.28 8.73 -29.01
CA LEU A 161 7.18 10.06 -29.62
C LEU A 161 5.93 10.80 -29.11
N GLY A 162 4.80 10.09 -29.02
CA GLY A 162 3.54 10.59 -28.48
C GLY A 162 3.49 10.74 -26.95
N LYS A 163 4.50 10.25 -26.22
CA LYS A 163 4.53 10.17 -24.75
C LYS A 163 3.29 9.46 -24.19
N TRP A 164 2.83 8.42 -24.87
CA TRP A 164 1.70 7.60 -24.43
C TRP A 164 2.07 6.85 -23.14
N GLU A 165 1.07 6.49 -22.34
CA GLU A 165 1.31 5.50 -21.28
C GLU A 165 1.29 4.08 -21.87
N SER A 166 1.80 3.11 -21.13
CA SER A 166 1.63 1.68 -21.44
C SER A 166 1.19 0.96 -20.18
N THR A 167 -0.08 0.62 -20.12
CA THR A 167 -0.73 -0.01 -18.97
C THR A 167 -1.88 -0.90 -19.41
N ALA A 168 -2.12 -1.98 -18.66
CA ALA A 168 -3.36 -2.75 -18.74
C ALA A 168 -4.26 -2.55 -17.51
N GLU A 169 -3.76 -1.83 -16.49
CA GLU A 169 -4.51 -1.33 -15.32
C GLU A 169 -5.35 -0.09 -15.68
N VAL A 170 -5.99 0.53 -14.68
CA VAL A 170 -6.69 1.83 -14.82
C VAL A 170 -5.75 2.89 -15.44
N PRO A 171 -6.11 3.52 -16.57
CA PRO A 171 -5.34 4.59 -17.20
C PRO A 171 -5.18 5.81 -16.30
N LYS A 172 -4.03 6.49 -16.39
CA LYS A 172 -3.73 7.70 -15.60
C LYS A 172 -3.71 8.96 -16.44
N ARG A 173 -3.71 8.85 -17.78
CA ARG A 173 -3.66 9.96 -18.72
C ARG A 173 -4.94 10.01 -19.55
N LEU A 174 -5.95 10.67 -18.99
CA LEU A 174 -7.23 10.89 -19.64
C LEU A 174 -7.41 12.39 -19.97
N PRO A 175 -7.84 12.75 -21.19
CA PRO A 175 -7.92 11.88 -22.37
C PRO A 175 -6.52 11.52 -22.88
N GLY A 176 -6.33 10.34 -23.45
CA GLY A 176 -5.03 9.94 -23.96
C GLY A 176 -4.99 8.70 -24.85
N PHE A 177 -3.80 8.44 -25.39
CA PHE A 177 -3.46 7.16 -26.03
C PHE A 177 -2.66 6.29 -25.05
N ASN A 178 -2.93 5.00 -25.08
CA ASN A 178 -2.26 3.98 -24.29
C ASN A 178 -1.74 2.87 -25.21
N LEU A 179 -0.45 2.55 -25.11
CA LEU A 179 0.17 1.41 -25.78
C LEU A 179 -0.19 0.12 -25.03
N VAL A 180 -0.91 -0.79 -25.68
CA VAL A 180 -1.36 -2.05 -25.05
C VAL A 180 -0.17 -2.99 -24.78
N PRO A 181 0.18 -3.26 -23.51
CA PRO A 181 1.34 -4.09 -23.18
C PRO A 181 1.09 -5.58 -23.53
N ASN A 182 2.17 -6.27 -23.90
CA ASN A 182 2.17 -7.70 -24.22
C ASN A 182 2.70 -8.54 -23.06
N PHE A 183 1.99 -9.62 -22.73
CA PHE A 183 2.49 -10.74 -21.96
C PHE A 183 2.94 -11.84 -22.93
N VAL A 184 4.19 -12.28 -22.84
CA VAL A 184 4.78 -13.17 -23.86
C VAL A 184 4.80 -14.63 -23.41
N LEU A 185 4.25 -15.52 -24.23
CA LEU A 185 4.36 -16.97 -24.11
C LEU A 185 5.28 -17.49 -25.23
N ASP A 186 6.49 -17.92 -24.86
CA ASP A 186 7.58 -18.16 -25.82
C ASP A 186 7.47 -19.49 -26.57
N LYS A 187 6.73 -20.45 -26.01
CA LYS A 187 6.50 -21.81 -26.52
C LYS A 187 5.25 -22.41 -25.86
N PRO A 188 4.70 -23.55 -26.34
CA PRO A 188 3.58 -24.22 -25.68
C PRO A 188 3.88 -24.55 -24.21
N ASP A 189 3.16 -23.93 -23.28
CA ASP A 189 3.25 -24.18 -21.84
C ASP A 189 1.91 -23.84 -21.18
N ALA A 190 1.17 -24.88 -20.78
CA ALA A 190 -0.15 -24.75 -20.16
C ALA A 190 -0.12 -23.98 -18.83
N LYS A 191 0.93 -24.14 -18.02
CA LYS A 191 1.02 -23.50 -16.70
C LYS A 191 1.36 -22.02 -16.84
N LYS A 192 2.28 -21.67 -17.75
CA LYS A 192 2.60 -20.27 -18.06
C LYS A 192 1.42 -19.57 -18.74
N LEU A 193 0.74 -20.23 -19.68
CA LEU A 193 -0.46 -19.70 -20.33
C LEU A 193 -1.59 -19.45 -19.32
N GLN A 194 -1.94 -20.44 -18.49
CA GLN A 194 -2.97 -20.29 -17.46
C GLN A 194 -2.68 -19.11 -16.54
N LYS A 195 -1.44 -18.99 -16.05
CA LYS A 195 -1.03 -17.87 -15.20
C LYS A 195 -1.22 -16.51 -15.91
N ILE A 196 -0.81 -16.39 -17.17
CA ILE A 196 -0.98 -15.14 -17.94
C ILE A 196 -2.47 -14.84 -18.12
N LEU A 197 -3.31 -15.84 -18.43
CA LEU A 197 -4.75 -15.63 -18.58
C LEU A 197 -5.43 -15.25 -17.26
N ASP A 198 -5.02 -15.84 -16.14
CA ASP A 198 -5.51 -15.49 -14.80
C ASP A 198 -5.11 -14.07 -14.39
N GLU A 199 -3.91 -13.62 -14.75
CA GLU A 199 -3.47 -12.24 -14.55
C GLU A 199 -4.30 -11.30 -15.44
N VAL A 200 -4.27 -11.51 -16.76
CA VAL A 200 -4.88 -10.64 -17.77
C VAL A 200 -6.41 -10.55 -17.65
N LYS A 201 -7.11 -11.64 -17.32
CA LYS A 201 -8.57 -11.62 -17.16
C LYS A 201 -9.01 -10.85 -15.91
N ASN A 202 -8.20 -10.80 -14.86
CA ASN A 202 -8.56 -10.16 -13.60
C ASN A 202 -8.22 -8.66 -13.55
N LEU A 203 -7.59 -8.12 -14.61
CA LEU A 203 -7.32 -6.69 -14.74
C LEU A 203 -8.61 -5.85 -14.86
N PRO A 204 -8.61 -4.58 -14.39
CA PRO A 204 -9.71 -3.64 -14.57
C PRO A 204 -10.10 -3.46 -16.04
N GLY A 205 -11.40 -3.47 -16.36
CA GLY A 205 -11.92 -3.34 -17.73
C GLY A 205 -11.62 -4.53 -18.66
N SER A 206 -11.24 -5.69 -18.11
CA SER A 206 -10.90 -6.89 -18.89
C SER A 206 -12.12 -7.81 -19.15
N GLU A 207 -12.46 -8.03 -20.42
CA GLU A 207 -13.34 -9.13 -20.85
C GLU A 207 -12.61 -10.49 -20.88
N GLY A 208 -11.28 -10.49 -20.80
CA GLY A 208 -10.43 -11.66 -21.05
C GLY A 208 -9.13 -11.27 -21.75
N ALA A 209 -8.68 -12.08 -22.71
CA ALA A 209 -7.40 -11.88 -23.40
C ALA A 209 -7.50 -11.98 -24.93
N MET A 210 -6.72 -11.14 -25.61
CA MET A 210 -6.42 -11.24 -27.03
C MET A 210 -5.08 -11.95 -27.18
N ILE A 211 -5.03 -13.05 -27.92
CA ILE A 211 -3.82 -13.88 -28.09
C ILE A 211 -3.40 -13.78 -29.55
N LYS A 212 -2.20 -13.27 -29.82
CA LYS A 212 -1.68 -13.01 -31.17
C LYS A 212 -0.36 -13.75 -31.40
N SER A 213 -0.18 -14.39 -32.54
CA SER A 213 1.16 -14.84 -32.98
C SER A 213 2.03 -13.62 -33.28
N SER A 214 3.27 -13.59 -32.77
CA SER A 214 4.23 -12.51 -33.05
C SER A 214 4.59 -12.43 -34.53
N LYS A 215 4.55 -13.57 -35.24
CA LYS A 215 4.81 -13.70 -36.68
C LYS A 215 3.57 -13.43 -37.55
N GLY A 216 2.43 -13.12 -36.94
CA GLY A 216 1.18 -12.89 -37.67
C GLY A 216 1.16 -11.58 -38.44
N THR A 217 0.94 -11.66 -39.76
CA THR A 217 0.59 -10.50 -40.59
C THR A 217 -0.80 -9.96 -40.24
N TYR A 218 -1.22 -8.85 -40.85
CA TYR A 218 -2.55 -8.27 -40.73
C TYR A 218 -3.31 -8.35 -42.07
N PRO A 219 -3.99 -9.47 -42.40
CA PRO A 219 -4.73 -9.58 -43.64
C PRO A 219 -5.88 -8.56 -43.75
N LEU A 220 -5.89 -7.74 -44.81
CA LEU A 220 -6.98 -6.79 -45.09
C LEU A 220 -8.29 -7.47 -45.55
N THR A 221 -8.33 -8.80 -45.58
CA THR A 221 -9.54 -9.63 -45.74
C THR A 221 -10.45 -9.59 -44.52
N GLY A 222 -9.99 -9.03 -43.39
CA GLY A 222 -10.75 -8.90 -42.15
C GLY A 222 -10.79 -10.16 -41.27
N LEU A 223 -10.14 -11.26 -41.67
CA LEU A 223 -10.12 -12.53 -40.92
C LEU A 223 -8.70 -13.14 -40.82
N THR A 224 -8.27 -13.58 -39.63
CA THR A 224 -6.99 -14.30 -39.42
C THR A 224 -7.07 -15.46 -38.42
N ARG A 225 -6.26 -16.51 -38.63
CA ARG A 225 -5.99 -17.61 -37.67
C ARG A 225 -4.96 -17.21 -36.62
N THR A 226 -4.10 -16.23 -36.92
CA THR A 226 -3.00 -15.82 -36.04
C THR A 226 -3.46 -15.08 -34.79
N TRP A 227 -4.75 -14.74 -34.68
CA TRP A 227 -5.37 -14.11 -33.52
C TRP A 227 -6.47 -15.02 -32.96
N LEU A 228 -6.52 -15.14 -31.63
CA LEU A 228 -7.53 -15.88 -30.88
C LEU A 228 -8.09 -15.02 -29.75
N LYS A 229 -9.35 -15.25 -29.37
CA LYS A 229 -10.02 -14.55 -28.27
C LYS A 229 -10.31 -15.52 -27.13
N PHE A 230 -9.75 -15.24 -25.96
CA PHE A 230 -10.17 -15.84 -24.70
C PHE A 230 -11.11 -14.86 -24.00
N LYS A 231 -12.35 -15.27 -23.74
CA LYS A 231 -13.34 -14.46 -23.01
C LYS A 231 -13.65 -15.12 -21.66
N LYS A 232 -13.93 -14.31 -20.64
CA LYS A 232 -14.68 -14.79 -19.48
C LYS A 232 -16.05 -15.28 -19.95
N ALA A 233 -16.50 -16.40 -19.40
CA ALA A 233 -17.86 -16.87 -19.50
C ALA A 233 -18.24 -17.51 -18.18
N ALA A 234 -19.53 -17.52 -17.89
CA ALA A 234 -20.12 -18.40 -16.90
C ALA A 234 -21.41 -18.98 -17.47
N ASP A 235 -21.91 -20.06 -16.87
CA ASP A 235 -23.17 -20.67 -17.24
C ASP A 235 -24.26 -20.48 -16.17
N VAL A 236 -25.51 -20.56 -16.61
CA VAL A 236 -26.68 -20.61 -15.75
C VAL A 236 -27.69 -21.58 -16.37
N HIS A 237 -28.39 -22.35 -15.54
CA HIS A 237 -29.39 -23.32 -16.01
C HIS A 237 -30.73 -22.61 -16.14
N ALA A 238 -31.09 -22.24 -17.38
CA ALA A 238 -32.26 -21.45 -17.69
C ALA A 238 -33.37 -22.29 -18.33
N VAL A 239 -34.63 -21.88 -18.16
CA VAL A 239 -35.75 -22.52 -18.83
C VAL A 239 -36.06 -21.83 -20.16
N VAL A 240 -36.36 -22.62 -21.19
CA VAL A 240 -36.89 -22.15 -22.48
C VAL A 240 -38.30 -21.61 -22.25
N VAL A 241 -38.46 -20.31 -22.47
CA VAL A 241 -39.72 -19.58 -22.34
C VAL A 241 -40.51 -19.62 -23.65
N GLU A 242 -39.83 -19.42 -24.78
CA GLU A 242 -40.44 -19.22 -26.10
C GLU A 242 -39.45 -19.66 -27.18
N ARG A 243 -39.91 -20.42 -28.18
CA ARG A 243 -39.16 -20.65 -29.42
C ARG A 243 -39.47 -19.53 -30.42
N LEU A 244 -38.45 -18.76 -30.77
CA LEU A 244 -38.53 -17.63 -31.70
C LEU A 244 -38.32 -18.09 -33.14
N PRO A 245 -38.99 -17.48 -34.14
CA PRO A 245 -38.80 -17.81 -35.54
C PRO A 245 -37.40 -17.42 -36.03
N THR A 246 -36.86 -18.20 -36.97
CA THR A 246 -35.62 -17.91 -37.69
C THR A 246 -35.86 -17.95 -39.20
N LYS A 247 -34.90 -17.46 -40.00
CA LYS A 247 -34.97 -17.47 -41.47
C LYS A 247 -34.44 -18.78 -42.10
N THR A 248 -33.87 -19.69 -41.30
CA THR A 248 -33.17 -20.88 -41.79
C THR A 248 -33.87 -22.14 -41.27
N PRO A 249 -34.42 -23.00 -42.14
CA PRO A 249 -35.03 -24.26 -41.72
C PRO A 249 -34.07 -25.11 -40.88
N GLY A 250 -34.58 -25.74 -39.82
CA GLY A 250 -33.77 -26.55 -38.89
C GLY A 250 -32.84 -25.76 -37.96
N VAL A 251 -32.96 -24.42 -37.92
CA VAL A 251 -32.24 -23.56 -36.98
C VAL A 251 -33.24 -22.83 -36.09
N TYR A 252 -33.00 -22.82 -34.79
CA TYR A 252 -33.91 -22.31 -33.77
C TYR A 252 -33.22 -21.25 -32.90
N ARG A 253 -34.02 -20.34 -32.35
CA ARG A 253 -33.57 -19.35 -31.37
C ARG A 253 -34.56 -19.32 -30.21
N TYR A 254 -34.08 -19.22 -28.98
CA TYR A 254 -34.94 -19.31 -27.80
C TYR A 254 -34.93 -18.02 -26.98
N ARG A 255 -36.05 -17.70 -26.34
CA ARG A 255 -36.09 -16.82 -25.18
C ARG A 255 -35.90 -17.70 -23.94
N VAL A 256 -35.09 -17.23 -23.00
CA VAL A 256 -34.78 -17.98 -21.76
C VAL A 256 -35.03 -17.14 -20.52
N GLY A 257 -35.36 -17.80 -19.41
CA GLY A 257 -35.67 -17.17 -18.13
C GLY A 257 -35.24 -17.99 -16.91
N LEU A 258 -35.29 -17.34 -15.74
CA LEU A 258 -34.86 -17.84 -14.43
C LEU A 258 -35.93 -17.60 -13.37
N LEU A 259 -35.97 -18.41 -12.32
CA LEU A 259 -36.92 -18.23 -11.21
C LEU A 259 -36.71 -16.87 -10.52
N ILE A 260 -37.81 -16.24 -10.10
CA ILE A 260 -37.80 -14.99 -9.33
C ILE A 260 -37.80 -15.35 -7.83
N PRO A 261 -36.71 -15.11 -7.08
CA PRO A 261 -36.68 -15.38 -5.65
C PRO A 261 -37.36 -14.26 -4.84
N PRO A 262 -37.73 -14.51 -3.58
CA PRO A 262 -38.37 -13.52 -2.72
C PRO A 262 -37.58 -12.21 -2.62
N GLY A 263 -38.27 -11.06 -2.69
CA GLY A 263 -37.67 -9.72 -2.58
C GLY A 263 -37.32 -9.04 -3.91
N TRP A 264 -37.49 -9.70 -5.06
CA TRP A 264 -37.30 -9.09 -6.38
C TRP A 264 -38.59 -8.52 -6.98
N ASP A 265 -38.74 -7.18 -7.07
CA ASP A 265 -39.80 -6.54 -7.90
C ASP A 265 -39.36 -6.47 -9.37
N VAL A 266 -39.57 -7.57 -10.10
CA VAL A 266 -39.31 -7.64 -11.54
C VAL A 266 -40.43 -6.94 -12.31
N PRO A 267 -40.12 -6.04 -13.27
CA PRO A 267 -41.11 -5.40 -14.13
C PRO A 267 -42.00 -6.40 -14.88
N LYS A 268 -43.28 -6.05 -15.10
CA LYS A 268 -44.26 -6.93 -15.77
C LYS A 268 -43.84 -7.30 -17.20
N ASP A 269 -43.11 -6.44 -17.90
CA ASP A 269 -42.58 -6.68 -19.25
C ASP A 269 -41.28 -7.51 -19.26
N LYS A 270 -40.76 -7.87 -18.08
CA LYS A 270 -39.52 -8.64 -17.87
C LYS A 270 -39.76 -9.99 -17.20
N ARG A 271 -41.02 -10.37 -16.97
CA ARG A 271 -41.40 -11.64 -16.35
C ARG A 271 -42.55 -12.31 -17.08
N THR A 272 -42.69 -13.62 -16.89
CA THR A 272 -43.79 -14.42 -17.46
C THR A 272 -44.04 -15.66 -16.62
N SER A 273 -45.28 -16.14 -16.60
CA SER A 273 -45.60 -17.46 -16.09
C SER A 273 -45.36 -18.53 -17.17
N LEU A 274 -44.93 -19.71 -16.76
CA LEU A 274 -45.02 -20.94 -17.57
C LEU A 274 -45.19 -22.18 -16.69
N LYS A 275 -45.58 -23.29 -17.32
CA LYS A 275 -45.65 -24.61 -16.70
C LYS A 275 -44.39 -25.40 -17.01
N LEU A 276 -43.69 -25.85 -15.98
CA LEU A 276 -42.51 -26.70 -16.09
C LEU A 276 -42.90 -28.15 -16.40
N LYS A 277 -41.94 -28.97 -16.86
CA LYS A 277 -42.18 -30.40 -17.18
C LYS A 277 -42.66 -31.24 -16.00
N ASN A 278 -42.34 -30.86 -14.77
CA ASN A 278 -42.85 -31.50 -13.55
C ASN A 278 -44.32 -31.14 -13.24
N GLY A 279 -44.97 -30.32 -14.07
CA GLY A 279 -46.35 -29.86 -13.89
C GLY A 279 -46.49 -28.59 -13.03
N GLN A 280 -45.42 -28.07 -12.45
CA GLN A 280 -45.44 -26.87 -11.61
C GLN A 280 -45.59 -25.59 -12.45
N GLU A 281 -46.50 -24.70 -12.06
CA GLU A 281 -46.55 -23.34 -12.60
C GLU A 281 -45.59 -22.42 -11.83
N VAL A 282 -44.78 -21.65 -12.56
CA VAL A 282 -43.77 -20.75 -11.99
C VAL A 282 -43.77 -19.41 -12.72
N GLU A 283 -43.43 -18.33 -12.01
CA GLU A 283 -43.12 -17.03 -12.62
C GLU A 283 -41.59 -16.89 -12.77
N VAL A 284 -41.13 -16.61 -14.00
CA VAL A 284 -39.71 -16.45 -14.33
C VAL A 284 -39.42 -15.05 -14.84
N ALA A 285 -38.23 -14.53 -14.52
CA ALA A 285 -37.69 -13.35 -15.16
C ALA A 285 -37.01 -13.74 -16.49
N VAL A 286 -37.34 -13.01 -17.56
CA VAL A 286 -36.75 -13.19 -18.89
C VAL A 286 -35.38 -12.54 -18.93
N ILE A 287 -34.33 -13.36 -19.00
CA ILE A 287 -32.94 -12.88 -19.00
C ILE A 287 -32.38 -12.59 -20.40
N GLY A 288 -32.96 -13.15 -21.47
CA GLY A 288 -32.44 -12.87 -22.82
C GLY A 288 -33.00 -13.73 -23.94
N LYS A 289 -32.35 -13.63 -25.10
CA LYS A 289 -32.60 -14.44 -26.31
C LYS A 289 -31.30 -15.10 -26.71
N THR A 290 -31.28 -16.42 -26.83
CA THR A 290 -30.09 -17.20 -27.18
C THR A 290 -29.55 -16.82 -28.57
N PHE A 291 -28.33 -17.22 -28.87
CA PHE A 291 -27.91 -17.43 -30.27
C PHE A 291 -28.68 -18.58 -30.93
N ASN A 292 -28.54 -18.65 -32.25
CA ASN A 292 -29.12 -19.69 -33.08
C ASN A 292 -28.46 -21.06 -32.81
N THR A 293 -29.26 -22.13 -32.77
CA THR A 293 -28.80 -23.52 -32.58
C THR A 293 -29.57 -24.47 -33.49
N LYS A 294 -29.05 -25.70 -33.70
CA LYS A 294 -29.78 -26.79 -34.37
C LYS A 294 -30.67 -27.58 -33.41
N GLU A 295 -30.45 -27.46 -32.10
CA GLU A 295 -31.24 -28.16 -31.09
C GLU A 295 -32.71 -27.71 -31.12
N LYS A 296 -33.62 -28.66 -31.32
CA LYS A 296 -35.07 -28.43 -31.29
C LYS A 296 -35.59 -28.65 -29.88
N LEU A 297 -36.07 -27.57 -29.27
CA LEU A 297 -36.60 -27.50 -27.92
C LEU A 297 -37.99 -26.89 -27.92
N GLU A 298 -38.74 -27.18 -26.86
CA GLU A 298 -40.08 -26.67 -26.59
C GLU A 298 -40.09 -25.88 -25.26
N PRO A 299 -41.08 -24.99 -25.03
CA PRO A 299 -41.21 -24.28 -23.76
C PRO A 299 -41.25 -25.22 -22.55
N GLY A 300 -40.52 -24.89 -21.50
CA GLY A 300 -40.34 -25.72 -20.30
C GLY A 300 -39.11 -26.64 -20.32
N ASP A 301 -38.38 -26.74 -21.44
CA ASP A 301 -37.05 -27.37 -21.47
C ASP A 301 -36.04 -26.57 -20.64
N ILE A 302 -35.19 -27.24 -19.85
CA ILE A 302 -34.09 -26.60 -19.11
C ILE A 302 -32.78 -26.83 -19.87
N VAL A 303 -31.98 -25.76 -19.98
CA VAL A 303 -30.77 -25.69 -20.79
C VAL A 303 -29.65 -24.97 -20.04
N THR A 304 -28.41 -25.42 -20.24
CA THR A 304 -27.24 -24.65 -19.79
C THR A 304 -27.01 -23.50 -20.78
N VAL A 305 -27.04 -22.27 -20.29
CA VAL A 305 -26.79 -21.06 -21.07
C VAL A 305 -25.48 -20.43 -20.62
N LEU A 306 -24.47 -20.48 -21.48
CA LEU A 306 -23.24 -19.69 -21.31
C LEU A 306 -23.51 -18.23 -21.62
N PHE A 307 -22.97 -17.30 -20.84
CA PHE A 307 -23.09 -15.86 -21.05
C PHE A 307 -21.80 -15.13 -20.72
N HIS A 308 -21.61 -13.95 -21.33
CA HIS A 308 -20.38 -13.16 -21.20
C HIS A 308 -20.46 -11.98 -20.24
N THR A 309 -21.67 -11.42 -20.07
CA THR A 309 -21.94 -10.34 -19.12
C THR A 309 -23.34 -10.52 -18.55
N ALA A 310 -23.52 -10.28 -17.26
CA ALA A 310 -24.84 -10.15 -16.66
C ALA A 310 -25.07 -8.69 -16.26
N PHE A 311 -26.10 -8.06 -16.84
CA PHE A 311 -26.52 -6.71 -16.46
C PHE A 311 -27.57 -6.79 -15.37
N LEU A 312 -27.32 -6.16 -14.23
CA LEU A 312 -28.29 -5.94 -13.16
C LEU A 312 -28.85 -4.52 -13.28
N TYR A 313 -30.16 -4.39 -13.52
CA TYR A 313 -30.83 -3.09 -13.60
C TYR A 313 -31.59 -2.79 -12.31
N GLU A 314 -31.38 -1.59 -11.77
CA GLU A 314 -32.09 -1.08 -10.59
C GLU A 314 -32.67 0.30 -10.91
N ARG A 315 -34.00 0.37 -11.11
CA ARG A 315 -34.71 1.58 -11.54
C ARG A 315 -36.09 1.69 -10.88
N ASN A 316 -36.38 2.83 -10.25
CA ASN A 316 -37.68 3.15 -9.63
C ASN A 316 -38.17 2.08 -8.63
N GLY A 317 -37.26 1.51 -7.83
CA GLY A 317 -37.57 0.42 -6.89
C GLY A 317 -37.62 -0.97 -7.51
N LYS A 318 -37.62 -1.08 -8.84
CA LYS A 318 -37.65 -2.35 -9.58
C LYS A 318 -36.27 -2.89 -9.87
N ARG A 319 -36.17 -4.22 -9.94
CA ARG A 319 -34.91 -4.95 -10.09
C ARG A 319 -35.07 -6.11 -11.06
N TRP A 320 -34.18 -6.22 -12.06
CA TRP A 320 -34.14 -7.37 -12.98
C TRP A 320 -32.74 -7.56 -13.55
N MET A 321 -32.47 -8.73 -14.14
CA MET A 321 -31.19 -9.01 -14.81
C MET A 321 -31.37 -9.43 -16.26
N THR A 322 -30.36 -9.20 -17.10
CA THR A 322 -30.27 -9.76 -18.46
C THR A 322 -28.88 -10.31 -18.78
N ALA A 323 -28.82 -11.40 -19.54
CA ALA A 323 -27.60 -12.00 -20.06
C ALA A 323 -27.20 -11.39 -21.40
N TYR A 324 -25.92 -11.05 -21.56
CA TYR A 324 -25.30 -10.65 -22.82
C TYR A 324 -24.69 -11.86 -23.53
N GLU A 325 -24.88 -11.91 -24.85
CA GLU A 325 -24.47 -13.03 -25.73
C GLU A 325 -24.79 -14.44 -25.18
N PRO A 326 -26.03 -14.72 -24.72
CA PRO A 326 -26.37 -16.04 -24.19
C PRO A 326 -26.31 -17.12 -25.29
N LYS A 327 -25.48 -18.15 -25.07
CA LYS A 327 -25.25 -19.28 -25.98
C LYS A 327 -25.74 -20.56 -25.31
N LEU A 328 -26.58 -21.32 -26.02
CA LEU A 328 -26.97 -22.65 -25.55
C LEU A 328 -25.75 -23.57 -25.60
N TYR A 329 -25.42 -24.19 -24.46
CA TYR A 329 -24.30 -25.12 -24.32
C TYR A 329 -24.77 -26.57 -24.39
N GLU A 330 -25.75 -26.94 -23.55
CA GLU A 330 -26.33 -28.28 -23.53
C GLU A 330 -27.80 -28.26 -23.11
N VAL A 331 -28.49 -29.37 -23.33
CA VAL A 331 -29.86 -29.61 -22.83
C VAL A 331 -29.75 -30.40 -21.53
N ARG A 332 -30.54 -30.03 -20.50
CA ARG A 332 -30.54 -30.65 -19.17
C ARG A 332 -31.84 -31.43 -18.93
N PRO A 333 -32.08 -32.57 -19.61
CA PRO A 333 -33.39 -33.27 -19.57
C PRO A 333 -33.74 -33.84 -18.19
N SER A 334 -32.76 -34.08 -17.33
CA SER A 334 -32.93 -34.57 -15.95
C SER A 334 -33.18 -33.46 -14.92
N GLN A 335 -32.95 -32.19 -15.28
CA GLN A 335 -33.17 -31.07 -14.37
C GLN A 335 -34.63 -30.62 -14.44
N VAL A 336 -35.23 -30.35 -13.27
CA VAL A 336 -36.68 -30.06 -13.14
C VAL A 336 -37.00 -28.61 -12.78
N LEU A 337 -36.03 -27.85 -12.27
CA LEU A 337 -36.14 -26.43 -11.96
C LEU A 337 -34.95 -25.67 -12.57
N PRO A 338 -35.16 -24.50 -13.21
CA PRO A 338 -34.07 -23.61 -13.60
C PRO A 338 -33.55 -22.84 -12.37
N ASP A 339 -32.37 -22.24 -12.50
CA ASP A 339 -31.73 -21.43 -11.46
C ASP A 339 -32.54 -20.15 -11.16
N THR A 340 -32.24 -19.49 -10.04
CA THR A 340 -32.85 -18.22 -9.65
C THR A 340 -32.06 -16.99 -10.13
N LEU A 341 -32.68 -15.82 -10.07
CA LEU A 341 -31.96 -14.54 -10.24
C LEU A 341 -30.84 -14.33 -9.21
N ASP A 342 -30.94 -14.88 -8.00
CA ASP A 342 -29.88 -14.78 -6.99
C ASP A 342 -28.70 -15.72 -7.31
N ASP A 343 -28.97 -16.90 -7.88
CA ASP A 343 -27.92 -17.78 -8.42
C ASP A 343 -27.20 -17.12 -9.58
N PHE A 344 -27.94 -16.52 -10.53
CA PHE A 344 -27.36 -15.78 -11.66
C PHE A 344 -26.53 -14.57 -11.20
N LEU A 345 -27.01 -13.84 -10.17
CA LEU A 345 -26.25 -12.76 -9.53
C LEU A 345 -24.97 -13.28 -8.84
N ARG A 346 -25.05 -14.43 -8.15
CA ARG A 346 -23.91 -15.08 -7.49
C ARG A 346 -22.87 -15.54 -8.49
N VAL A 347 -23.29 -16.26 -9.53
CA VAL A 347 -22.43 -16.79 -10.60
C VAL A 347 -21.75 -15.66 -11.37
N ALA A 348 -22.52 -14.66 -11.83
CA ALA A 348 -21.95 -13.52 -12.56
C ALA A 348 -20.96 -12.69 -11.70
N ARG A 349 -21.21 -12.58 -10.40
CA ARG A 349 -20.29 -11.94 -9.45
C ARG A 349 -19.01 -12.77 -9.25
N ALA A 350 -19.14 -14.08 -9.04
CA ALA A 350 -18.01 -14.99 -8.86
C ALA A 350 -17.10 -15.07 -10.10
N ALA A 351 -17.70 -15.05 -11.30
CA ALA A 351 -16.98 -15.02 -12.57
C ALA A 351 -16.44 -13.63 -12.97
N GLY A 352 -16.75 -12.57 -12.21
CA GLY A 352 -16.27 -11.21 -12.48
C GLY A 352 -16.83 -10.61 -13.78
N ILE A 353 -18.09 -10.92 -14.10
CA ILE A 353 -18.83 -10.49 -15.31
C ILE A 353 -20.17 -9.81 -15.02
N LEU A 354 -20.40 -9.40 -13.76
CA LEU A 354 -21.57 -8.63 -13.36
C LEU A 354 -21.36 -7.13 -13.60
N GLN A 355 -22.27 -6.48 -14.32
CA GLN A 355 -22.34 -5.02 -14.45
C GLN A 355 -23.66 -4.50 -13.86
N VAL A 356 -23.61 -3.43 -13.04
CA VAL A 356 -24.80 -2.84 -12.40
C VAL A 356 -25.16 -1.52 -13.08
N LYS A 357 -26.40 -1.42 -13.58
CA LYS A 357 -26.92 -0.32 -14.40
C LYS A 357 -27.94 0.51 -13.61
N HIS A 358 -27.47 1.63 -13.04
CA HIS A 358 -28.29 2.66 -12.42
C HIS A 358 -28.68 3.76 -13.42
N ALA A 359 -29.68 4.59 -13.11
CA ALA A 359 -29.97 5.80 -13.88
C ALA A 359 -29.01 6.93 -13.49
N ARG A 360 -28.40 7.63 -14.47
CA ARG A 360 -27.57 8.83 -14.20
C ARG A 360 -28.46 9.93 -13.60
N PRO A 361 -28.17 10.45 -12.40
CA PRO A 361 -28.99 11.47 -11.77
C PRO A 361 -28.76 12.85 -12.38
N ARG A 362 -29.80 13.71 -12.41
CA ARG A 362 -29.67 15.07 -12.95
C ARG A 362 -29.15 16.01 -11.87
N VAL A 363 -27.88 16.44 -12.02
CA VAL A 363 -27.16 17.33 -11.11
C VAL A 363 -26.97 18.69 -11.77
N VAL A 364 -27.09 19.78 -10.99
CA VAL A 364 -26.84 21.14 -11.48
C VAL A 364 -26.17 22.01 -10.40
N ALA A 365 -25.20 22.82 -10.79
CA ALA A 365 -24.66 23.88 -9.92
C ALA A 365 -25.53 25.14 -10.01
N VAL A 366 -25.83 25.77 -8.88
CA VAL A 366 -26.68 26.97 -8.82
C VAL A 366 -26.01 28.05 -7.98
N THR A 367 -26.09 29.30 -8.42
CA THR A 367 -25.85 30.46 -7.55
C THR A 367 -26.95 31.52 -7.70
N VAL A 368 -27.09 32.39 -6.71
CA VAL A 368 -28.11 33.45 -6.68
C VAL A 368 -27.68 34.63 -7.56
N CYS A 369 -28.61 35.23 -8.29
CA CYS A 369 -28.36 36.40 -9.14
C CYS A 369 -27.75 37.60 -8.37
N SER A 370 -26.92 38.39 -9.04
CA SER A 370 -26.39 39.65 -8.48
C SER A 370 -27.45 40.77 -8.52
N PRO A 371 -27.46 41.69 -7.53
CA PRO A 371 -28.28 42.90 -7.59
C PRO A 371 -27.78 43.87 -8.68
N GLU A 372 -26.49 43.82 -9.04
CA GLU A 372 -25.96 44.53 -10.19
C GLU A 372 -26.36 43.82 -11.48
N HIS A 373 -27.12 44.51 -12.33
CA HIS A 373 -27.51 44.02 -13.65
C HIS A 373 -27.47 45.10 -14.74
N ALA A 374 -27.54 44.68 -16.00
CA ALA A 374 -27.63 45.58 -17.14
C ALA A 374 -29.01 46.27 -17.24
N SER A 375 -29.03 47.45 -17.86
CA SER A 375 -30.23 48.22 -18.19
C SER A 375 -30.83 47.89 -19.56
N LYS A 376 -30.26 46.91 -20.28
CA LYS A 376 -30.71 46.45 -21.61
C LYS A 376 -30.76 44.92 -21.64
N PRO A 377 -31.58 44.30 -22.51
CA PRO A 377 -31.70 42.85 -22.61
C PRO A 377 -30.37 42.22 -23.06
N LEU A 378 -29.88 41.24 -22.30
CA LEU A 378 -28.61 40.56 -22.56
C LEU A 378 -28.70 39.09 -22.11
N PRO A 379 -27.85 38.18 -22.65
CA PRO A 379 -27.66 36.85 -22.08
C PRO A 379 -27.32 36.95 -20.60
N ALA A 380 -27.84 36.02 -19.78
CA ALA A 380 -27.73 36.07 -18.32
C ALA A 380 -26.28 36.30 -17.82
N ARG A 381 -25.28 35.70 -18.48
CA ARG A 381 -23.85 35.90 -18.23
C ARG A 381 -23.32 37.33 -18.44
N ARG A 382 -23.99 38.17 -19.24
CA ARG A 382 -23.66 39.59 -19.45
C ARG A 382 -24.66 40.53 -18.76
N PHE A 383 -25.85 40.00 -18.46
CA PHE A 383 -26.89 40.71 -17.74
C PHE A 383 -26.53 40.87 -16.25
N TYR A 384 -26.19 39.78 -15.54
CA TYR A 384 -25.80 39.83 -14.12
C TYR A 384 -24.31 40.15 -13.98
N ARG A 385 -23.98 41.37 -13.55
CA ARG A 385 -22.59 41.89 -13.60
C ARG A 385 -21.74 41.56 -12.37
N GLY A 386 -22.36 41.14 -11.27
CA GLY A 386 -21.65 40.93 -10.01
C GLY A 386 -20.59 39.83 -10.11
N GLU A 387 -19.38 40.12 -9.63
CA GLU A 387 -18.18 39.28 -9.74
C GLU A 387 -18.39 37.82 -9.28
N LYS A 388 -19.17 37.60 -8.21
CA LYS A 388 -19.55 36.27 -7.71
C LYS A 388 -20.18 35.40 -8.81
N VAL A 389 -21.07 35.99 -9.63
CA VAL A 389 -21.81 35.28 -10.68
C VAL A 389 -20.89 34.97 -11.86
N GLN A 390 -20.03 35.91 -12.24
CA GLN A 390 -19.03 35.73 -13.30
C GLN A 390 -18.07 34.59 -12.97
N ARG A 391 -17.37 34.68 -11.83
CA ARG A 391 -16.42 33.66 -11.37
C ARG A 391 -17.08 32.27 -11.27
N PHE A 392 -18.34 32.20 -10.83
CA PHE A 392 -19.09 30.95 -10.75
C PHE A 392 -19.37 30.33 -12.13
N ILE A 393 -19.79 31.12 -13.12
CA ILE A 393 -20.07 30.65 -14.48
C ILE A 393 -18.79 30.17 -15.15
N GLU A 394 -17.75 31.01 -15.17
CA GLU A 394 -16.44 30.69 -15.76
C GLU A 394 -15.85 29.40 -15.15
N PHE A 395 -15.93 29.28 -13.82
CA PHE A 395 -15.45 28.10 -13.11
C PHE A 395 -16.26 26.84 -13.47
N CYS A 396 -17.59 26.92 -13.57
CA CYS A 396 -18.41 25.77 -13.96
C CYS A 396 -18.16 25.37 -15.42
N GLU A 397 -18.06 26.33 -16.34
CA GLU A 397 -17.77 26.06 -17.76
C GLU A 397 -16.39 25.42 -17.95
N LYS A 398 -15.36 25.93 -17.26
CA LYS A 398 -14.00 25.34 -17.26
C LYS A 398 -14.00 23.86 -16.85
N HIS A 399 -14.90 23.45 -15.96
CA HIS A 399 -15.01 22.07 -15.48
C HIS A 399 -16.12 21.26 -16.18
N GLY A 400 -16.81 21.80 -17.19
CA GLY A 400 -17.89 21.09 -17.90
C GLY A 400 -19.16 20.86 -17.06
N ILE A 401 -19.39 21.68 -16.03
CA ILE A 401 -20.46 21.48 -15.04
C ILE A 401 -21.70 22.28 -15.45
N PRO A 402 -22.88 21.64 -15.64
CA PRO A 402 -24.13 22.34 -15.89
C PRO A 402 -24.45 23.31 -14.75
N CYS A 403 -24.51 24.61 -15.06
CA CYS A 403 -24.78 25.66 -14.09
C CYS A 403 -26.03 26.48 -14.43
N ARG A 404 -26.65 27.07 -13.40
CA ARG A 404 -27.82 27.97 -13.50
C ARG A 404 -27.68 29.15 -12.54
N ILE A 405 -28.28 30.27 -12.93
CA ILE A 405 -28.39 31.47 -12.10
C ILE A 405 -29.83 31.53 -11.59
N LEU A 406 -30.01 31.59 -10.27
CA LEU A 406 -31.32 31.68 -9.64
C LEU A 406 -31.81 33.13 -9.68
N SER A 407 -32.84 33.37 -10.48
CA SER A 407 -33.55 34.64 -10.63
C SER A 407 -34.92 34.55 -9.95
N PRO A 408 -35.36 35.57 -9.18
CA PRO A 408 -36.71 35.60 -8.61
C PRO A 408 -37.81 35.67 -9.69
N LYS A 409 -37.52 36.30 -10.83
CA LYS A 409 -38.49 36.48 -11.94
C LYS A 409 -38.51 35.30 -12.90
N TYR A 410 -37.36 34.69 -13.17
CA TYR A 410 -37.18 33.71 -14.26
C TYR A 410 -36.80 32.30 -13.78
N GLY A 411 -36.75 32.04 -12.47
CA GLY A 411 -36.35 30.76 -11.91
C GLY A 411 -34.88 30.43 -12.16
N LEU A 412 -34.58 29.18 -12.53
CA LEU A 412 -33.21 28.76 -12.88
C LEU A 412 -32.87 29.11 -14.34
N VAL A 413 -32.14 30.20 -14.52
CA VAL A 413 -31.74 30.75 -15.82
C VAL A 413 -30.43 30.12 -16.30
N SER A 414 -30.38 29.69 -17.55
CA SER A 414 -29.11 29.29 -18.22
C SER A 414 -28.24 30.52 -18.48
N PRO A 415 -26.90 30.45 -18.31
CA PRO A 415 -25.98 31.57 -18.62
C PRO A 415 -26.18 32.21 -20.00
N ASN A 416 -26.68 31.44 -20.98
CA ASN A 416 -26.88 31.89 -22.36
C ASN A 416 -28.31 32.38 -22.68
N LYS A 417 -29.26 32.26 -21.74
CA LYS A 417 -30.64 32.75 -21.96
C LYS A 417 -30.69 34.27 -21.83
N THR A 418 -31.31 34.97 -22.78
CA THR A 418 -31.55 36.42 -22.70
C THR A 418 -32.48 36.75 -21.54
N VAL A 419 -32.14 37.80 -20.78
CA VAL A 419 -32.87 38.29 -19.61
C VAL A 419 -33.25 39.75 -19.87
N GLU A 420 -34.55 40.06 -19.80
CA GLU A 420 -35.06 41.43 -19.82
C GLU A 420 -34.82 42.12 -18.47
N PRO A 421 -34.51 43.42 -18.43
CA PRO A 421 -34.37 44.19 -17.19
C PRO A 421 -35.56 44.02 -16.22
N TYR A 422 -35.25 43.90 -14.93
CA TYR A 422 -36.24 43.82 -13.85
C TYR A 422 -35.59 44.22 -12.52
N ASP A 423 -36.36 44.83 -11.62
CA ASP A 423 -35.89 45.23 -10.28
C ASP A 423 -36.57 44.36 -9.20
N LEU A 424 -36.08 43.14 -9.03
CA LEU A 424 -36.54 42.20 -8.00
C LEU A 424 -35.34 41.50 -7.34
N LYS A 425 -35.32 41.48 -6.02
CA LYS A 425 -34.31 40.77 -5.22
C LYS A 425 -34.89 39.44 -4.73
N PRO A 426 -34.18 38.30 -4.85
CA PRO A 426 -34.70 37.01 -4.42
C PRO A 426 -34.78 36.92 -2.89
N THR A 427 -35.98 36.61 -2.38
CA THR A 427 -36.18 36.26 -0.97
C THR A 427 -35.76 34.82 -0.69
N GLU A 428 -35.61 34.45 0.59
CA GLU A 428 -35.34 33.06 0.98
C GLU A 428 -36.44 32.10 0.51
N ASN A 429 -37.71 32.54 0.58
CA ASN A 429 -38.86 31.77 0.12
C ASN A 429 -38.85 31.58 -1.41
N ASP A 430 -38.43 32.58 -2.20
CA ASP A 430 -38.28 32.44 -3.65
C ASP A 430 -37.19 31.42 -3.99
N ILE A 431 -36.06 31.44 -3.28
CA ILE A 431 -34.95 30.50 -3.47
C ILE A 431 -35.42 29.06 -3.20
N ILE A 432 -36.12 28.84 -2.08
CA ILE A 432 -36.64 27.52 -1.69
C ILE A 432 -37.68 27.02 -2.70
N ARG A 433 -38.62 27.87 -3.15
CA ARG A 433 -39.63 27.53 -4.16
C ARG A 433 -38.98 27.15 -5.49
N VAL A 434 -38.13 28.02 -6.03
CA VAL A 434 -37.47 27.81 -7.33
C VAL A 434 -36.60 26.55 -7.34
N LEU A 435 -35.94 26.21 -6.22
CA LEU A 435 -35.16 24.98 -6.13
C LEU A 435 -36.04 23.73 -5.99
N ARG A 436 -37.09 23.77 -5.18
CA ARG A 436 -38.08 22.67 -5.05
C ARG A 436 -38.68 22.29 -6.40
N ASP A 437 -39.06 23.28 -7.20
CA ASP A 437 -39.74 23.10 -8.49
C ASP A 437 -38.76 22.95 -9.67
N SER A 438 -37.44 22.96 -9.41
CA SER A 438 -36.39 22.94 -10.43
C SER A 438 -36.33 21.68 -11.29
N GLY A 439 -36.97 20.60 -10.85
CA GLY A 439 -37.00 19.31 -11.54
C GLY A 439 -35.70 18.51 -11.50
N PHE A 440 -34.61 19.00 -10.91
CA PHE A 440 -33.36 18.24 -10.76
C PHE A 440 -33.45 17.18 -9.65
N ASP A 441 -32.50 16.24 -9.64
CA ASP A 441 -32.40 15.22 -8.59
C ASP A 441 -31.44 15.69 -7.48
N TYR A 442 -30.38 16.41 -7.85
CA TYR A 442 -29.45 17.07 -6.93
C TYR A 442 -29.09 18.50 -7.38
N VAL A 443 -28.88 19.40 -6.40
CA VAL A 443 -28.44 20.78 -6.63
C VAL A 443 -27.18 21.08 -5.80
N ILE A 444 -26.17 21.66 -6.43
CA ILE A 444 -24.96 22.17 -5.77
C ILE A 444 -25.11 23.70 -5.64
N PHE A 445 -25.52 24.18 -4.47
CA PHE A 445 -25.81 25.58 -4.21
C PHE A 445 -24.55 26.32 -3.75
N TYR A 446 -23.99 27.17 -4.61
CA TYR A 446 -22.81 27.97 -4.31
C TYR A 446 -23.17 29.27 -3.58
N ASP A 447 -22.80 29.33 -2.29
CA ASP A 447 -22.96 30.51 -1.45
C ASP A 447 -21.70 30.76 -0.58
N PRO A 448 -20.82 31.71 -0.97
CA PRO A 448 -19.60 32.01 -0.22
C PRO A 448 -19.84 32.81 1.08
N GLN A 449 -21.07 33.22 1.37
CA GLN A 449 -21.38 34.04 2.56
C GLN A 449 -21.62 33.18 3.81
N LYS A 450 -20.57 32.94 4.61
CA LYS A 450 -20.67 32.35 5.96
C LYS A 450 -21.13 33.38 7.00
N THR A 451 -22.37 33.87 6.92
CA THR A 451 -22.95 34.79 7.91
C THR A 451 -24.03 34.09 8.76
N LYS A 452 -24.17 34.50 10.04
CA LYS A 452 -25.22 33.95 10.94
C LYS A 452 -26.63 34.10 10.35
N GLN A 453 -26.85 35.13 9.53
CA GLN A 453 -28.12 35.41 8.86
C GLN A 453 -28.50 34.38 7.77
N ARG A 454 -27.53 33.65 7.18
CA ARG A 454 -27.80 32.64 6.13
C ARG A 454 -28.17 31.26 6.68
N ILE A 455 -27.98 31.02 7.97
CA ILE A 455 -28.21 29.71 8.61
C ILE A 455 -29.65 29.19 8.42
N PRO A 456 -30.72 30.00 8.56
CA PRO A 456 -32.09 29.54 8.33
C PRO A 456 -32.34 29.07 6.90
N LEU A 457 -31.90 29.86 5.90
CA LEU A 457 -31.97 29.47 4.49
C LEU A 457 -31.20 28.17 4.22
N HIS A 458 -29.99 28.04 4.75
CA HIS A 458 -29.17 26.84 4.55
C HIS A 458 -29.85 25.60 5.14
N ALA A 459 -30.43 25.68 6.33
CA ALA A 459 -31.21 24.60 6.94
C ALA A 459 -32.48 24.25 6.13
N ALA A 460 -33.19 25.26 5.62
CA ALA A 460 -34.39 25.08 4.80
C ALA A 460 -34.12 24.49 3.41
N LEU A 461 -32.92 24.72 2.85
CA LEU A 461 -32.49 24.10 1.59
C LEU A 461 -32.06 22.65 1.79
N ILE A 462 -31.34 22.34 2.87
CA ILE A 462 -30.92 20.97 3.20
C ILE A 462 -32.12 20.06 3.51
N SER A 463 -33.22 20.61 4.06
CA SER A 463 -34.44 19.84 4.35
C SER A 463 -35.30 19.50 3.12
N LEU A 464 -34.97 20.03 1.92
CA LEU A 464 -35.66 19.65 0.69
C LEU A 464 -35.41 18.18 0.34
N ARG A 465 -36.50 17.39 0.30
CA ARG A 465 -36.44 15.98 -0.11
C ARG A 465 -36.09 15.80 -1.60
N LYS A 466 -36.51 16.75 -2.45
CA LYS A 466 -36.18 16.82 -3.87
C LYS A 466 -36.20 18.28 -4.37
N PRO A 467 -35.19 18.74 -5.12
CA PRO A 467 -33.85 18.14 -5.24
C PRO A 467 -33.17 18.07 -3.87
N ARG A 468 -32.22 17.14 -3.68
CA ARG A 468 -31.33 17.19 -2.52
C ARG A 468 -30.29 18.29 -2.74
N VAL A 469 -30.15 19.23 -1.80
CA VAL A 469 -29.28 20.41 -1.96
C VAL A 469 -27.98 20.25 -1.16
N TYR A 470 -26.85 20.44 -1.83
CA TYR A 470 -25.50 20.49 -1.26
C TYR A 470 -24.99 21.92 -1.30
N ILE A 471 -24.69 22.50 -0.14
CA ILE A 471 -24.24 23.90 -0.05
C ILE A 471 -22.72 23.94 -0.06
N VAL A 472 -22.14 24.70 -0.99
CA VAL A 472 -20.69 24.85 -1.15
C VAL A 472 -20.27 26.31 -1.00
N TYR A 473 -19.24 26.54 -0.19
CA TYR A 473 -18.73 27.87 0.15
C TYR A 473 -17.56 28.33 -0.74
N HIS A 474 -16.88 27.39 -1.39
CA HIS A 474 -15.75 27.62 -2.30
C HIS A 474 -16.03 26.97 -3.66
N LEU A 475 -15.61 27.63 -4.74
CA LEU A 475 -15.81 27.13 -6.11
C LEU A 475 -15.12 25.77 -6.31
N ASP A 476 -13.93 25.59 -5.72
CA ASP A 476 -13.12 24.36 -5.83
C ASP A 476 -13.82 23.09 -5.29
N ALA A 477 -14.89 23.23 -4.50
CA ALA A 477 -15.70 22.10 -4.05
C ALA A 477 -16.73 21.63 -5.10
N ILE A 478 -17.12 22.50 -6.05
CA ILE A 478 -18.16 22.19 -7.05
C ILE A 478 -17.79 20.97 -7.92
N PRO A 479 -16.56 20.82 -8.47
CA PRO A 479 -16.24 19.68 -9.34
C PRO A 479 -16.26 18.36 -8.60
N PHE A 480 -15.70 18.34 -7.38
CA PHE A 480 -15.70 17.15 -6.52
C PHE A 480 -17.11 16.71 -6.14
N VAL A 481 -17.98 17.65 -5.74
CA VAL A 481 -19.38 17.34 -5.40
C VAL A 481 -20.15 16.91 -6.67
N TYR A 482 -19.90 17.54 -7.82
CA TYR A 482 -20.54 17.19 -9.10
C TYR A 482 -20.14 15.78 -9.59
N GLU A 483 -18.85 15.46 -9.59
CA GLU A 483 -18.33 14.14 -9.90
C GLU A 483 -18.96 13.10 -8.97
N ARG A 484 -18.91 13.31 -7.64
CA ARG A 484 -19.47 12.36 -6.67
C ARG A 484 -20.98 12.15 -6.80
N LEU A 485 -21.74 13.17 -7.20
CA LEU A 485 -23.18 13.06 -7.40
C LEU A 485 -23.55 12.43 -8.74
N THR A 486 -22.71 12.54 -9.77
CA THR A 486 -22.92 11.90 -11.08
C THR A 486 -22.34 10.48 -11.15
N SER A 487 -21.32 10.17 -10.33
CA SER A 487 -20.76 8.82 -10.15
C SER A 487 -21.55 8.03 -9.09
N PHE A 488 -22.24 6.96 -9.47
CA PHE A 488 -22.96 6.12 -8.49
C PHE A 488 -22.00 5.15 -7.77
N ARG A 489 -21.32 5.62 -6.72
CA ARG A 489 -20.68 4.71 -5.75
C ARG A 489 -21.68 4.29 -4.68
N GLY A 490 -22.24 3.08 -4.86
CA GLY A 490 -22.89 2.32 -3.80
C GLY A 490 -21.86 1.77 -2.80
N SER A 491 -21.28 2.63 -1.97
CA SER A 491 -20.55 2.23 -0.76
C SER A 491 -20.57 3.36 0.27
N LEU A 492 -20.95 3.05 1.52
CA LEU A 492 -20.83 3.99 2.63
C LEU A 492 -19.34 4.24 2.89
N PRO A 493 -18.82 5.48 2.75
CA PRO A 493 -17.39 5.73 2.69
C PRO A 493 -16.95 6.69 3.80
N PRO A 494 -15.80 7.37 3.63
CA PRO A 494 -14.58 7.19 4.40
C PRO A 494 -14.56 8.00 5.72
N VAL A 495 -15.71 8.28 6.34
CA VAL A 495 -15.80 8.96 7.64
C VAL A 495 -16.81 8.28 8.53
N LEU A 496 -16.45 8.10 9.80
CA LEU A 496 -17.22 7.37 10.80
C LEU A 496 -17.65 8.30 11.95
N VAL A 497 -18.90 8.20 12.37
CA VAL A 497 -19.40 8.86 13.58
C VAL A 497 -19.13 7.96 14.78
N LEU A 498 -18.31 8.42 15.72
CA LEU A 498 -17.96 7.66 16.92
C LEU A 498 -18.58 8.29 18.16
N THR A 499 -19.25 7.48 18.95
CA THR A 499 -19.63 7.83 20.33
C THR A 499 -18.90 6.92 21.32
N TYR A 500 -18.92 7.30 22.60
CA TYR A 500 -18.33 6.52 23.68
C TYR A 500 -19.40 6.10 24.68
N CYS A 501 -19.21 4.95 25.32
CA CYS A 501 -19.86 4.58 26.58
C CYS A 501 -18.83 3.88 27.47
N SER A 502 -18.64 4.36 28.69
CA SER A 502 -18.03 3.54 29.74
C SER A 502 -18.99 2.41 30.12
N GLY A 503 -18.43 1.23 30.41
CA GLY A 503 -19.22 0.08 30.86
C GLY A 503 -19.98 0.39 32.14
N LYS A 504 -21.26 0.00 32.19
CA LYS A 504 -21.91 -0.32 33.46
C LYS A 504 -21.83 -1.84 33.66
N LYS A 505 -21.65 -2.24 34.91
CA LYS A 505 -21.26 -3.58 35.39
C LYS A 505 -22.17 -4.74 34.98
N ALA A 506 -22.17 -5.16 33.71
CA ALA A 506 -22.77 -6.42 33.27
C ALA A 506 -22.31 -6.84 31.86
N THR A 507 -21.86 -8.08 31.72
CA THR A 507 -21.51 -8.72 30.46
C THR A 507 -22.74 -8.87 29.57
N HIS A 508 -22.76 -8.20 28.41
CA HIS A 508 -23.87 -8.27 27.46
C HIS A 508 -23.37 -8.69 26.07
N GLU A 509 -24.17 -9.46 25.35
CA GLU A 509 -23.94 -9.86 23.97
C GLU A 509 -25.03 -9.28 23.07
N GLY A 510 -24.62 -8.61 21.99
CA GLY A 510 -25.54 -7.96 21.05
C GLY A 510 -24.85 -6.96 20.12
N THR A 511 -25.64 -6.23 19.36
CA THR A 511 -25.22 -5.01 18.65
C THR A 511 -25.08 -3.84 19.63
N PRO A 512 -24.38 -2.75 19.27
CA PRO A 512 -24.34 -1.54 20.10
C PRO A 512 -25.72 -0.96 20.50
N ALA A 513 -26.74 -1.08 19.65
CA ALA A 513 -28.09 -0.62 19.98
C ALA A 513 -28.78 -1.52 21.03
N GLU A 514 -28.49 -2.82 21.03
CA GLU A 514 -28.95 -3.80 22.03
C GLU A 514 -28.20 -3.63 23.37
N ILE A 515 -26.86 -3.60 23.34
CA ILE A 515 -25.99 -3.51 24.53
C ILE A 515 -26.20 -2.20 25.29
N TRP A 516 -26.35 -1.09 24.58
CA TRP A 516 -26.56 0.25 25.17
C TRP A 516 -27.98 0.77 24.93
N ALA A 517 -28.98 -0.13 25.01
CA ALA A 517 -30.41 0.20 24.87
C ALA A 517 -30.84 1.41 25.73
N GLY A 518 -30.36 1.47 26.99
CA GLY A 518 -30.65 2.56 27.93
C GLY A 518 -29.87 3.87 27.72
N VAL A 519 -29.13 4.03 26.62
CA VAL A 519 -28.30 5.22 26.34
C VAL A 519 -28.90 6.03 25.20
N GLU A 520 -29.61 7.12 25.52
CA GLU A 520 -30.36 7.96 24.57
C GLU A 520 -29.52 8.45 23.37
N ARG A 521 -28.25 8.81 23.57
CA ARG A 521 -27.35 9.23 22.47
C ARG A 521 -27.04 8.11 21.46
N ILE A 522 -27.07 6.84 21.90
CA ILE A 522 -26.87 5.68 21.00
C ILE A 522 -28.16 5.39 20.23
N GLN A 523 -29.34 5.49 20.86
CA GLN A 523 -30.62 5.34 20.16
C GLN A 523 -30.79 6.41 19.07
N ARG A 524 -30.52 7.69 19.41
CA ARG A 524 -30.52 8.80 18.44
C ARG A 524 -29.51 8.61 17.30
N LEU A 525 -28.37 7.94 17.53
CA LEU A 525 -27.43 7.55 16.47
C LEU A 525 -27.95 6.40 15.61
N ALA A 526 -28.55 5.37 16.21
CA ALA A 526 -29.14 4.24 15.50
C ALA A 526 -30.23 4.70 14.50
N GLU A 527 -31.09 5.63 14.91
CA GLU A 527 -32.14 6.23 14.09
C GLU A 527 -31.62 7.20 13.01
N SER A 528 -30.37 7.66 13.11
CA SER A 528 -29.85 8.74 12.25
C SER A 528 -29.55 8.36 10.80
N GLY A 529 -29.36 7.06 10.54
CA GLY A 529 -28.91 6.53 9.23
C GLY A 529 -27.46 6.89 8.87
N LEU A 530 -26.66 7.43 9.81
CA LEU A 530 -25.24 7.73 9.61
C LEU A 530 -24.37 6.46 9.72
N PRO A 531 -23.17 6.43 9.11
CA PRO A 531 -22.17 5.41 9.43
C PRO A 531 -21.65 5.67 10.86
N TRP A 532 -22.03 4.84 11.83
CA TRP A 532 -21.66 5.02 13.23
C TRP A 532 -21.11 3.77 13.91
N GLY A 533 -20.43 3.99 15.04
CA GLY A 533 -19.95 2.94 15.94
C GLY A 533 -19.69 3.47 17.36
N VAL A 534 -19.44 2.55 18.27
CA VAL A 534 -19.06 2.84 19.67
C VAL A 534 -17.57 2.55 19.85
N PHE A 535 -16.86 3.51 20.43
CA PHE A 535 -15.49 3.30 20.88
C PHE A 535 -15.48 2.41 22.13
N HIS A 536 -14.88 1.22 22.02
CA HIS A 536 -14.74 0.24 23.09
C HIS A 536 -13.40 -0.51 22.96
N ALA A 537 -12.39 -0.01 23.68
CA ALA A 537 -11.02 -0.47 23.58
C ALA A 537 -10.79 -1.96 23.90
N PRO A 538 -11.35 -2.55 24.98
CA PRO A 538 -11.12 -3.96 25.34
C PRO A 538 -11.44 -4.99 24.25
N GLU A 539 -12.41 -4.70 23.38
CA GLU A 539 -12.96 -5.71 22.46
C GLU A 539 -12.43 -5.58 21.03
N LYS A 540 -12.65 -4.40 20.41
CA LYS A 540 -12.34 -4.17 18.99
C LYS A 540 -11.76 -2.78 18.71
N GLY A 541 -11.58 -1.93 19.73
CA GLY A 541 -11.35 -0.49 19.55
C GLY A 541 -12.63 0.23 19.09
N ILE A 542 -13.19 -0.16 17.95
CA ILE A 542 -14.49 0.31 17.46
C ILE A 542 -15.39 -0.89 17.17
N ILE A 543 -16.59 -0.87 17.75
CA ILE A 543 -17.70 -1.77 17.43
C ILE A 543 -18.66 -1.00 16.51
N LEU A 544 -18.86 -1.45 15.27
CA LEU A 544 -19.80 -0.80 14.34
C LEU A 544 -21.25 -1.08 14.71
N ALA A 545 -22.16 -0.19 14.28
CA ALA A 545 -23.60 -0.27 14.53
C ALA A 545 -24.26 -1.66 14.34
N ASN A 546 -23.81 -2.41 13.32
CA ASN A 546 -24.36 -3.72 12.95
C ASN A 546 -23.49 -4.91 13.43
N GLU A 547 -22.36 -4.67 14.11
CA GLU A 547 -21.51 -5.74 14.61
C GLU A 547 -22.05 -6.28 15.93
N ARG A 548 -22.31 -7.59 16.01
CA ARG A 548 -22.54 -8.25 17.30
C ARG A 548 -21.21 -8.54 17.98
N VAL A 549 -21.16 -8.32 19.30
CA VAL A 549 -20.00 -8.59 20.15
C VAL A 549 -20.47 -8.86 21.57
N ARG A 550 -19.66 -9.57 22.36
CA ARG A 550 -19.87 -9.79 23.79
C ARG A 550 -18.90 -8.91 24.57
N VAL A 551 -19.41 -7.87 25.22
CA VAL A 551 -18.58 -6.88 25.92
C VAL A 551 -18.21 -7.36 27.32
N ARG A 552 -16.92 -7.31 27.65
CA ARG A 552 -16.36 -7.52 28.99
C ARG A 552 -16.08 -6.20 29.71
N ASP A 553 -16.13 -6.24 31.04
CA ASP A 553 -15.79 -5.13 31.93
C ASP A 553 -14.32 -5.28 32.37
N THR A 554 -13.42 -4.54 31.73
CA THR A 554 -11.97 -4.54 32.02
C THR A 554 -11.39 -3.14 31.89
N GLU A 555 -10.58 -2.72 32.86
CA GLU A 555 -9.86 -1.45 32.77
C GLU A 555 -8.70 -1.54 31.77
N THR A 556 -8.64 -0.60 30.83
CA THR A 556 -7.57 -0.48 29.85
C THR A 556 -6.79 0.81 30.03
N SER A 557 -5.50 0.81 29.67
CA SER A 557 -4.71 2.04 29.66
C SER A 557 -5.13 2.96 28.51
N THR A 558 -5.06 4.28 28.72
CA THR A 558 -5.35 5.29 27.69
C THR A 558 -4.46 5.15 26.43
N TRP A 559 -3.32 4.46 26.55
CA TRP A 559 -2.50 4.06 25.41
C TRP A 559 -3.11 2.90 24.61
N PHE A 560 -3.54 1.82 25.28
CA PHE A 560 -4.17 0.66 24.66
C PHE A 560 -5.44 1.08 23.90
N ASP A 561 -6.23 1.96 24.51
CA ASP A 561 -7.36 2.65 23.90
C ASP A 561 -6.99 3.31 22.56
N GLY A 562 -5.95 4.14 22.55
CA GLY A 562 -5.47 4.80 21.34
C GLY A 562 -4.88 3.83 20.31
N PHE A 563 -4.27 2.72 20.74
CA PHE A 563 -3.75 1.68 19.84
C PHE A 563 -4.87 0.92 19.14
N MET A 564 -5.83 0.39 19.90
CA MET A 564 -6.99 -0.33 19.37
C MET A 564 -7.82 0.56 18.45
N LEU A 565 -7.98 1.85 18.80
CA LEU A 565 -8.59 2.85 17.91
C LEU A 565 -7.83 2.98 16.58
N ARG A 566 -6.51 3.20 16.60
CA ARG A 566 -5.69 3.35 15.38
C ARG A 566 -5.67 2.10 14.50
N LYS A 567 -5.55 0.91 15.11
CA LYS A 567 -5.61 -0.39 14.42
C LYS A 567 -6.94 -0.53 13.68
N ARG A 568 -8.04 -0.33 14.39
CA ARG A 568 -9.39 -0.49 13.84
C ARG A 568 -9.73 0.53 12.76
N LEU A 569 -9.31 1.79 12.90
CA LEU A 569 -9.49 2.81 11.85
C LEU A 569 -8.78 2.45 10.54
N LYS A 570 -7.60 1.82 10.63
CA LYS A 570 -6.84 1.33 9.47
C LYS A 570 -7.54 0.14 8.80
N GLU A 571 -8.02 -0.84 9.59
CA GLU A 571 -8.82 -1.97 9.10
C GLU A 571 -10.08 -1.50 8.34
N LEU A 572 -10.76 -0.49 8.88
CA LEU A 572 -12.01 0.05 8.34
C LEU A 572 -11.82 1.06 7.18
N GLY A 573 -10.57 1.38 6.79
CA GLY A 573 -10.29 2.35 5.72
C GLY A 573 -10.80 3.77 5.99
N VAL A 574 -10.99 4.14 7.27
CA VAL A 574 -11.55 5.44 7.67
C VAL A 574 -10.50 6.55 7.42
N LYS A 575 -10.94 7.66 6.80
CA LYS A 575 -10.14 8.86 6.51
C LYS A 575 -10.48 10.07 7.40
N GLY A 576 -11.47 9.97 8.28
CA GLY A 576 -11.85 11.03 9.23
C GLY A 576 -12.89 10.56 10.24
N ILE A 577 -12.96 11.22 11.40
CA ILE A 577 -13.87 10.87 12.50
C ILE A 577 -14.73 12.06 12.89
N VAL A 578 -16.02 11.80 13.11
CA VAL A 578 -16.91 12.74 13.80
C VAL A 578 -17.16 12.20 15.20
N ALA A 579 -16.55 12.82 16.21
CA ALA A 579 -16.72 12.43 17.60
C ALA A 579 -18.01 13.04 18.18
N TYR A 580 -19.03 12.20 18.33
CA TYR A 580 -20.34 12.54 18.91
C TYR A 580 -20.35 12.22 20.41
N VAL A 581 -20.06 13.25 21.22
CA VAL A 581 -19.84 13.14 22.67
C VAL A 581 -20.47 14.30 23.44
N GLU A 582 -20.86 14.05 24.69
CA GLU A 582 -21.53 15.06 25.55
C GLU A 582 -20.55 15.87 26.42
N HIS A 583 -19.38 15.31 26.75
CA HIS A 583 -18.32 15.96 27.54
C HIS A 583 -16.94 15.71 26.92
N LEU A 584 -16.04 16.70 27.04
CA LEU A 584 -14.70 16.71 26.41
C LEU A 584 -13.57 16.17 27.32
N SER A 585 -13.87 15.72 28.54
CA SER A 585 -12.86 15.27 29.51
C SER A 585 -12.27 13.89 29.16
N GLY A 586 -10.97 13.72 29.39
CA GLY A 586 -10.22 12.47 29.15
C GLY A 586 -9.82 12.23 27.70
N MET A 587 -10.77 12.17 26.77
CA MET A 587 -10.54 11.55 25.45
C MET A 587 -9.86 12.46 24.39
N VAL A 588 -9.84 13.79 24.59
CA VAL A 588 -9.13 14.74 23.71
C VAL A 588 -7.64 14.38 23.54
N THR A 589 -7.03 13.76 24.56
CA THR A 589 -5.64 13.30 24.55
C THR A 589 -5.42 12.11 23.59
N GLY A 590 -6.36 11.17 23.53
CA GLY A 590 -6.28 10.00 22.64
C GLY A 590 -6.54 10.36 21.17
N PHE A 591 -7.49 11.26 20.91
CA PHE A 591 -7.80 11.73 19.55
C PHE A 591 -6.73 12.66 18.96
N ARG A 592 -5.97 13.39 19.80
CA ARG A 592 -4.96 14.39 19.38
C ARG A 592 -3.84 13.87 18.47
N PHE A 593 -3.65 12.55 18.40
CA PHE A 593 -2.57 11.90 17.66
C PHE A 593 -3.06 10.84 16.66
N LEU A 594 -4.32 10.91 16.23
CA LEU A 594 -4.79 10.04 15.15
C LEU A 594 -4.23 10.49 13.78
N PRO A 595 -3.94 9.55 12.87
CA PRO A 595 -3.50 9.85 11.51
C PRO A 595 -4.63 10.47 10.66
N VAL A 596 -5.88 10.35 11.13
CA VAL A 596 -7.07 10.94 10.53
C VAL A 596 -7.51 12.18 11.30
N PRO A 597 -8.05 13.23 10.64
CA PRO A 597 -8.67 14.36 11.32
C PRO A 597 -9.91 13.92 12.12
N VAL A 598 -10.18 14.66 13.20
CA VAL A 598 -11.26 14.40 14.14
C VAL A 598 -12.02 15.70 14.39
N GLU A 599 -13.32 15.70 14.09
CA GLU A 599 -14.22 16.83 14.34
C GLU A 599 -15.15 16.47 15.51
N PHE A 600 -15.28 17.35 16.50
CA PHE A 600 -16.06 17.11 17.71
C PHE A 600 -17.42 17.81 17.64
N THR A 601 -18.49 17.13 18.04
CA THR A 601 -19.84 17.73 18.12
C THR A 601 -20.72 17.05 19.18
N THR A 602 -21.57 17.85 19.83
CA THR A 602 -22.67 17.38 20.70
C THR A 602 -24.00 17.28 19.93
N ASN A 603 -24.05 17.72 18.67
CA ASN A 603 -25.27 17.88 17.89
C ASN A 603 -25.29 16.93 16.68
N LEU A 604 -26.35 16.11 16.57
CA LEU A 604 -26.51 15.09 15.54
C LEU A 604 -26.70 15.67 14.12
N GLY A 605 -27.35 16.83 14.00
CA GLY A 605 -27.47 17.55 12.73
C GLY A 605 -26.12 18.09 12.24
N VAL A 606 -25.27 18.56 13.15
CA VAL A 606 -23.89 18.94 12.85
C VAL A 606 -23.05 17.69 12.50
N ALA A 607 -23.25 16.56 13.20
CA ALA A 607 -22.56 15.31 12.88
C ALA A 607 -22.89 14.83 11.45
N LYS A 608 -24.17 14.86 11.08
CA LYS A 608 -24.64 14.59 9.73
C LYS A 608 -24.01 15.53 8.70
N LEU A 609 -23.99 16.83 8.96
CA LEU A 609 -23.36 17.83 8.10
C LEU A 609 -21.86 17.57 7.93
N LEU A 610 -21.14 17.17 8.98
CA LEU A 610 -19.71 16.82 8.92
C LEU A 610 -19.46 15.54 8.10
N VAL A 611 -20.30 14.50 8.22
CA VAL A 611 -20.21 13.27 7.41
C VAL A 611 -20.54 13.55 5.94
N GLU A 612 -21.58 14.33 5.65
CA GLU A 612 -21.97 14.67 4.27
C GLU A 612 -20.86 15.50 3.59
N ASN A 613 -20.22 16.40 4.34
CA ASN A 613 -19.16 17.31 3.87
C ASN A 613 -17.73 16.83 4.18
N HIS A 614 -17.52 15.53 4.43
CA HIS A 614 -16.21 15.02 4.89
C HIS A 614 -15.03 15.43 4.01
N HIS A 615 -15.23 15.49 2.69
CA HIS A 615 -14.22 15.89 1.71
C HIS A 615 -13.59 17.28 1.96
N LEU A 616 -14.25 18.16 2.72
CA LEU A 616 -13.70 19.47 3.08
C LEU A 616 -12.59 19.38 4.15
N TRP A 617 -12.61 18.35 5.00
CA TRP A 617 -11.76 18.24 6.20
C TRP A 617 -11.00 16.90 6.30
N ALA A 618 -11.61 15.78 5.91
CA ALA A 618 -11.04 14.43 5.82
C ALA A 618 -10.13 14.26 4.58
N ARG A 619 -8.99 14.96 4.59
CA ARG A 619 -7.94 14.84 3.56
C ARG A 619 -6.96 13.70 3.87
N ASP A 620 -6.40 13.09 2.83
CA ASP A 620 -5.31 12.13 2.96
C ASP A 620 -4.07 12.80 3.59
N ARG A 621 -3.79 12.45 4.85
CA ARG A 621 -2.43 12.52 5.39
C ARG A 621 -1.73 11.21 5.02
N GLN A 622 -0.55 11.28 4.43
CA GLN A 622 0.26 10.08 4.19
C GLN A 622 0.54 9.37 5.51
N TRP A 623 0.37 8.04 5.51
CA TRP A 623 0.59 7.19 6.66
C TRP A 623 2.08 6.91 6.85
N ASP A 624 2.86 7.94 7.20
CA ASP A 624 4.29 7.83 7.52
C ASP A 624 4.51 7.28 8.94
N LEU A 625 3.84 6.15 9.24
CA LEU A 625 4.00 5.41 10.48
C LEU A 625 4.61 4.03 10.17
N ILE A 626 5.92 4.02 9.92
CA ILE A 626 6.71 2.78 9.96
C ILE A 626 6.90 2.43 11.43
N TYR A 627 6.08 1.52 11.92
CA TYR A 627 6.27 0.89 13.22
C TYR A 627 7.23 -0.30 13.06
N GLU A 628 8.34 -0.30 13.79
CA GLU A 628 9.12 -1.49 14.07
C GLU A 628 8.96 -1.81 15.58
N GLY A 629 8.64 -3.06 15.90
CA GLY A 629 8.45 -3.56 17.27
C GLY A 629 7.54 -4.80 17.30
N PRO A 630 7.60 -5.64 18.33
CA PRO A 630 6.84 -6.89 18.43
C PRO A 630 5.38 -6.68 18.89
N ALA A 631 4.61 -5.84 18.19
CA ALA A 631 3.19 -5.62 18.49
C ALA A 631 2.26 -6.75 18.02
N ASP A 632 2.77 -7.71 17.24
CA ASP A 632 1.96 -8.81 16.69
C ASP A 632 1.73 -9.94 17.71
N ASN A 633 2.47 -9.98 18.84
CA ASN A 633 2.46 -11.09 19.81
C ASN A 633 2.34 -10.68 21.30
N ALA A 634 2.11 -9.41 21.64
CA ALA A 634 2.03 -8.98 23.04
C ALA A 634 0.71 -9.40 23.72
N PRO A 635 0.72 -10.22 24.81
CA PRO A 635 -0.44 -10.42 25.66
C PRO A 635 -0.77 -9.16 26.47
N ASP A 636 -1.86 -9.22 27.22
CA ASP A 636 -2.26 -8.16 28.16
C ASP A 636 -1.07 -7.71 29.03
N TYR A 637 -0.81 -6.40 29.05
CA TYR A 637 0.15 -5.70 29.92
C TYR A 637 1.67 -5.66 29.55
N VAL A 638 2.10 -5.98 28.32
CA VAL A 638 3.53 -5.83 27.93
C VAL A 638 3.92 -4.38 27.55
N PRO A 639 5.09 -3.86 27.99
CA PRO A 639 5.61 -2.55 27.59
C PRO A 639 5.93 -2.46 26.09
N ALA A 640 5.13 -1.69 25.34
CA ALA A 640 5.40 -1.46 23.92
C ALA A 640 6.60 -0.53 23.68
N VAL A 641 7.47 -0.92 22.75
CA VAL A 641 8.52 -0.05 22.18
C VAL A 641 8.03 0.53 20.85
N ALA A 642 8.37 1.78 20.58
CA ALA A 642 8.14 2.43 19.29
C ALA A 642 9.35 3.28 18.85
N VAL A 643 10.01 2.88 17.76
CA VAL A 643 10.99 3.72 17.07
C VAL A 643 10.30 4.35 15.85
N MET A 644 10.33 5.68 15.75
CA MET A 644 9.63 6.46 14.73
C MET A 644 10.60 7.29 13.92
N TRP A 645 10.51 7.25 12.59
CA TRP A 645 11.32 8.10 11.70
C TRP A 645 10.60 9.38 11.33
N ARG A 646 11.29 10.53 11.35
CA ARG A 646 10.77 11.80 10.82
C ARG A 646 11.88 12.72 10.30
N GLU A 647 11.79 13.13 9.04
CA GLU A 647 12.81 13.96 8.37
C GLU A 647 12.99 15.36 9.01
N LYS A 648 11.92 15.98 9.55
CA LYS A 648 11.96 17.34 10.11
C LYS A 648 11.30 17.44 11.49
N PHE A 649 12.09 17.78 12.50
CA PHE A 649 11.70 18.01 13.89
C PHE A 649 11.17 19.44 14.20
N ARG A 650 10.52 20.13 13.25
CA ARG A 650 9.97 21.48 13.51
C ARG A 650 8.63 21.40 14.24
N GLY A 651 8.47 22.20 15.29
CA GLY A 651 7.18 22.47 15.96
C GLY A 651 6.78 21.52 17.09
N LEU A 652 7.64 20.60 17.53
CA LEU A 652 7.41 19.84 18.75
C LEU A 652 7.90 20.64 19.97
N GLY A 653 6.96 21.24 20.71
CA GLY A 653 7.16 21.47 22.13
C GLY A 653 7.29 20.14 22.88
N PRO A 654 7.72 20.14 24.16
CA PRO A 654 7.83 18.91 24.94
C PRO A 654 6.47 18.20 24.97
N ILE A 655 6.40 17.00 24.37
CA ILE A 655 5.20 16.17 24.38
C ILE A 655 5.00 15.73 25.83
N THR A 656 3.95 16.21 26.48
CA THR A 656 3.69 15.87 27.89
C THR A 656 3.38 14.37 28.02
N VAL A 657 4.32 13.63 28.62
CA VAL A 657 4.33 12.16 28.67
C VAL A 657 3.34 11.62 29.70
N LEU A 658 2.04 11.74 29.41
CA LEU A 658 0.96 11.17 30.22
C LEU A 658 0.23 9.99 29.55
N SER A 659 0.64 9.59 28.34
CA SER A 659 -0.02 8.51 27.57
C SER A 659 0.83 7.94 26.43
N ALA A 660 2.17 7.92 26.57
CA ALA A 660 3.07 7.30 25.59
C ALA A 660 3.37 5.84 25.97
N PRO A 661 3.68 4.94 25.01
CA PRO A 661 4.13 3.60 25.34
C PRO A 661 5.51 3.61 26.03
N ALA A 662 5.85 2.47 26.63
CA ALA A 662 6.99 2.24 27.51
C ALA A 662 8.39 2.28 26.86
N ALA A 663 8.53 2.80 25.65
CA ALA A 663 9.76 3.41 25.13
C ALA A 663 9.44 4.06 23.79
N VAL A 664 9.61 5.39 23.66
CA VAL A 664 9.44 6.08 22.36
C VAL A 664 10.71 6.81 21.96
N VAL A 665 11.22 6.49 20.79
CA VAL A 665 12.41 7.13 20.20
C VAL A 665 12.07 7.64 18.81
N TYR A 666 12.28 8.95 18.57
CA TYR A 666 12.16 9.55 17.25
C TYR A 666 13.54 9.74 16.63
N ALA A 667 13.78 9.28 15.41
CA ALA A 667 15.04 9.42 14.69
C ALA A 667 14.89 10.31 13.44
N ASN A 668 15.92 11.10 13.11
CA ASN A 668 15.96 11.88 11.85
C ASN A 668 16.16 11.01 10.59
N LYS A 669 16.66 9.79 10.75
CA LYS A 669 16.87 8.76 9.71
C LYS A 669 16.21 7.45 10.15
N PRO A 670 15.85 6.52 9.24
CA PRO A 670 15.34 5.20 9.63
C PRO A 670 16.38 4.38 10.39
N VAL A 671 15.99 3.72 11.48
CA VAL A 671 16.88 2.93 12.35
C VAL A 671 16.24 1.56 12.60
N ARG A 672 16.62 0.56 11.79
CA ARG A 672 16.18 -0.84 11.93
C ARG A 672 16.57 -1.43 13.27
N GLY A 673 15.76 -2.35 13.79
CA GLY A 673 16.17 -3.31 14.83
C GLY A 673 16.47 -2.72 16.21
N LEU A 674 16.67 -1.40 16.35
CA LEU A 674 16.76 -0.71 17.63
C LEU A 674 15.49 -0.92 18.47
N ALA A 675 14.31 -0.99 17.83
CA ALA A 675 13.06 -1.24 18.55
C ALA A 675 13.04 -2.64 19.20
N GLN A 676 13.49 -3.66 18.46
CA GLN A 676 13.61 -5.02 18.97
C GLN A 676 14.69 -5.09 20.05
N TYR A 677 15.86 -4.50 19.82
CA TYR A 677 16.93 -4.41 20.80
C TYR A 677 16.49 -3.77 22.13
N ILE A 678 15.74 -2.66 22.06
CA ILE A 678 15.21 -2.01 23.26
C ILE A 678 14.27 -3.00 23.97
N PHE A 679 13.35 -3.64 23.23
CA PHE A 679 12.38 -4.59 23.76
C PHE A 679 13.03 -5.79 24.45
N ASP A 680 13.95 -6.48 23.78
CA ASP A 680 14.67 -7.66 24.26
C ASP A 680 15.48 -7.40 25.55
N ASN A 681 15.76 -6.13 25.82
CA ASN A 681 16.54 -5.69 26.97
C ASN A 681 15.70 -4.96 28.03
N LEU A 682 14.41 -4.68 27.82
CA LEU A 682 13.58 -3.92 28.77
C LEU A 682 13.49 -4.60 30.15
N GLU A 683 13.45 -5.94 30.18
CA GLU A 683 13.34 -6.73 31.42
C GLU A 683 14.62 -6.68 32.27
N ARG A 684 15.77 -6.29 31.69
CA ARG A 684 17.06 -6.16 32.39
C ARG A 684 17.21 -4.83 33.15
N ILE A 685 16.15 -4.02 33.25
CA ILE A 685 16.25 -2.61 33.63
C ILE A 685 15.34 -2.27 34.83
N PRO A 686 15.83 -1.45 35.80
CA PRO A 686 14.99 -0.87 36.84
C PRO A 686 13.76 -0.10 36.33
N TYR A 687 12.64 -0.31 37.03
CA TYR A 687 11.32 0.32 36.80
C TYR A 687 11.36 1.86 36.96
N HIS A 688 10.36 2.66 36.60
CA HIS A 688 8.91 2.43 36.43
C HIS A 688 8.29 3.31 35.30
N SER A 689 6.97 3.34 35.15
CA SER A 689 6.25 3.70 33.90
C SER A 689 6.56 5.05 33.23
N THR A 690 7.00 6.09 33.96
CA THR A 690 7.45 7.37 33.37
C THR A 690 8.94 7.38 33.03
N LYS A 691 9.75 6.54 33.69
CA LYS A 691 11.22 6.43 33.52
C LYS A 691 11.63 5.65 32.27
N TYR A 692 10.71 4.90 31.68
CA TYR A 692 10.87 4.16 30.42
C TYR A 692 11.58 4.92 29.28
N ASN A 693 11.41 6.24 29.18
CA ASN A 693 12.09 7.05 28.16
C ASN A 693 13.52 7.47 28.53
N GLU A 694 13.90 7.43 29.81
CA GLU A 694 15.30 7.54 30.25
C GLU A 694 16.05 6.25 29.91
N LEU A 695 15.41 5.08 30.03
CA LEU A 695 16.00 3.78 29.67
C LEU A 695 16.49 3.74 28.21
N THR A 696 15.77 4.41 27.30
CA THR A 696 16.23 4.53 25.91
C THR A 696 17.53 5.33 25.76
N LYS A 697 17.83 6.29 26.65
CA LYS A 697 19.14 7.00 26.67
C LYS A 697 20.30 6.08 27.04
N VAL A 698 20.01 4.99 27.74
CA VAL A 698 20.97 3.97 28.20
C VAL A 698 21.15 2.87 27.15
N LEU A 699 20.05 2.41 26.57
CA LEU A 699 20.02 1.36 25.54
C LEU A 699 20.64 1.81 24.22
N ILE A 700 20.35 3.03 23.78
CA ILE A 700 20.77 3.53 22.47
C ILE A 700 22.32 3.59 22.36
N PRO A 701 23.10 4.13 23.32
CA PRO A 701 24.56 4.15 23.23
C PRO A 701 25.21 2.77 23.09
N ALA A 702 24.77 1.78 23.88
CA ALA A 702 25.27 0.40 23.79
C ALA A 702 24.97 -0.21 22.41
N TRP A 703 23.75 -0.02 21.91
CA TRP A 703 23.35 -0.46 20.58
C TRP A 703 24.19 0.20 19.47
N LEU A 704 24.38 1.52 19.55
CA LEU A 704 25.19 2.29 18.59
C LEU A 704 26.66 1.86 18.59
N ALA A 705 27.24 1.60 19.77
CA ALA A 705 28.60 1.09 19.90
C ALA A 705 28.76 -0.28 19.21
N LYS A 706 27.81 -1.21 19.43
CA LYS A 706 27.76 -2.50 18.74
C LYS A 706 27.60 -2.35 17.22
N GLN A 707 26.74 -1.44 16.75
CA GLN A 707 26.62 -1.15 15.31
C GLN A 707 27.92 -0.58 14.72
N LEU A 708 28.62 0.28 15.46
CA LEU A 708 29.91 0.87 15.04
C LEU A 708 31.10 -0.11 15.17
N GLY A 709 30.86 -1.36 15.55
CA GLY A 709 31.88 -2.41 15.69
C GLY A 709 32.85 -2.18 16.85
N ALA A 710 32.45 -1.40 17.86
CA ALA A 710 33.27 -1.16 19.04
C ALA A 710 33.28 -2.39 19.97
N ARG A 711 34.47 -2.75 20.46
CA ARG A 711 34.65 -3.80 21.49
C ARG A 711 34.49 -3.25 22.91
N GLU A 712 34.80 -1.96 23.09
CA GLU A 712 34.62 -1.23 24.32
C GLU A 712 33.77 0.03 24.06
N LEU A 713 32.95 0.43 25.03
CA LEU A 713 32.30 1.72 25.06
C LEU A 713 33.00 2.60 26.11
N LYS A 714 33.70 3.64 25.64
CA LYS A 714 34.31 4.65 26.51
C LYS A 714 33.23 5.64 26.93
N ILE A 715 33.07 5.93 28.22
CA ILE A 715 32.03 6.86 28.72
C ILE A 715 32.67 7.96 29.54
N VAL A 716 32.43 9.21 29.15
CA VAL A 716 32.94 10.41 29.81
C VAL A 716 31.77 11.12 30.50
N GLY A 717 31.78 11.15 31.84
CA GLY A 717 30.75 11.81 32.65
C GLY A 717 29.88 10.87 33.49
N TYR A 718 28.57 11.14 33.54
CA TYR A 718 27.69 10.72 34.65
C TYR A 718 26.98 9.36 34.43
N THR A 719 26.37 9.13 33.26
CA THR A 719 25.57 7.92 32.99
C THR A 719 26.41 6.79 32.35
N TRP A 720 27.17 6.04 33.16
CA TRP A 720 28.08 4.98 32.65
C TRP A 720 27.68 3.54 33.01
N TYR A 721 26.90 3.32 34.07
CA TYR A 721 26.59 1.96 34.56
C TYR A 721 25.48 1.26 33.76
N GLY A 722 24.49 2.03 33.29
CA GLY A 722 23.33 1.49 32.59
C GLY A 722 23.67 0.68 31.32
N PRO A 723 24.55 1.16 30.41
CA PRO A 723 24.96 0.39 29.24
C PRO A 723 25.58 -0.97 29.61
N ALA A 724 26.35 -1.02 30.71
CA ALA A 724 27.05 -2.21 31.16
C ALA A 724 26.16 -3.25 31.87
N ILE A 725 25.10 -2.80 32.57
CA ILE A 725 24.08 -3.70 33.17
C ILE A 725 23.35 -4.47 32.07
N ILE A 726 23.00 -3.77 30.99
CA ILE A 726 22.19 -4.33 29.92
C ILE A 726 23.03 -5.22 29.00
N GLU A 727 24.26 -4.81 28.73
CA GLU A 727 25.18 -5.49 27.82
C GLU A 727 26.41 -6.08 28.53
N PRO A 728 26.30 -7.28 29.12
CA PRO A 728 27.41 -7.91 29.84
C PRO A 728 28.62 -8.20 28.96
N ASP A 729 28.40 -8.41 27.65
CA ASP A 729 29.46 -8.70 26.67
C ASP A 729 30.15 -7.45 26.12
N LEU A 730 29.62 -6.25 26.42
CA LEU A 730 30.25 -4.98 26.06
C LEU A 730 31.09 -4.49 27.24
N LYS A 731 32.41 -4.40 27.06
CA LYS A 731 33.26 -3.77 28.07
C LYS A 731 33.01 -2.27 28.09
N VAL A 732 32.85 -1.70 29.28
CA VAL A 732 32.62 -0.26 29.49
C VAL A 732 33.78 0.32 30.30
N VAL A 733 34.36 1.42 29.79
CA VAL A 733 35.41 2.17 30.49
C VAL A 733 34.90 3.55 30.82
N ALA A 734 34.69 3.84 32.10
CA ALA A 734 34.15 5.11 32.58
C ALA A 734 35.27 6.06 33.02
N TYR A 735 35.24 7.31 32.55
CA TYR A 735 36.12 8.40 32.95
C TYR A 735 35.31 9.37 33.80
N SER A 736 35.47 9.29 35.12
CA SER A 736 34.72 10.10 36.08
C SER A 736 35.26 9.94 37.50
N ASN A 737 35.35 11.05 38.23
CA ASN A 737 35.63 11.12 39.66
C ASN A 737 34.37 11.45 40.49
N GLU A 738 33.20 11.50 39.84
CA GLU A 738 31.93 11.90 40.44
C GLU A 738 31.49 10.92 41.54
N LYS A 739 30.88 11.43 42.61
CA LYS A 739 30.64 10.68 43.85
C LYS A 739 29.68 9.50 43.66
N ILE A 740 28.58 9.69 42.94
CA ILE A 740 27.58 8.65 42.64
C ILE A 740 28.21 7.59 41.73
N THR A 741 29.01 8.01 40.75
CA THR A 741 29.80 7.16 39.85
C THR A 741 30.79 6.28 40.61
N VAL A 742 31.67 6.87 41.42
CA VAL A 742 32.66 6.11 42.21
C VAL A 742 31.96 5.19 43.21
N GLY A 743 30.85 5.63 43.81
CA GLY A 743 30.03 4.81 44.71
C GLY A 743 29.37 3.62 44.00
N LEU A 744 28.75 3.84 42.84
CA LEU A 744 28.09 2.80 42.05
C LEU A 744 29.09 1.78 41.51
N TYR A 745 30.29 2.20 41.11
CA TYR A 745 31.35 1.28 40.70
C TYR A 745 31.72 0.32 41.84
N LYS A 746 31.95 0.85 43.05
CA LYS A 746 32.21 0.04 44.25
C LYS A 746 31.02 -0.85 44.59
N TYR A 747 29.79 -0.33 44.49
CA TYR A 747 28.60 -1.13 44.73
C TYR A 747 28.47 -2.30 43.75
N LEU A 748 28.55 -2.04 42.45
CA LEU A 748 28.32 -3.03 41.39
C LEU A 748 29.46 -4.06 41.26
N THR A 749 30.72 -3.66 41.47
CA THR A 749 31.89 -4.55 41.31
C THR A 749 32.36 -5.20 42.62
N GLN A 750 32.25 -4.51 43.76
CA GLN A 750 32.82 -4.95 45.05
C GLN A 750 31.75 -5.24 46.12
N GLY A 751 30.52 -4.76 45.93
CA GLY A 751 29.42 -4.97 46.89
C GLY A 751 29.45 -4.10 48.13
N ILE A 752 30.21 -3.00 48.11
CA ILE A 752 30.35 -2.05 49.22
C ILE A 752 29.83 -0.66 48.84
N GLY A 753 29.37 0.13 49.81
CA GLY A 753 28.90 1.51 49.59
C GLY A 753 27.43 1.62 49.17
N GLU A 754 26.55 0.80 49.76
CA GLU A 754 25.11 0.74 49.45
C GLU A 754 24.36 2.09 49.57
N ASP A 755 24.85 3.03 50.39
CA ASP A 755 24.28 4.38 50.48
C ASP A 755 24.25 5.13 49.14
N VAL A 756 25.04 4.70 48.15
CA VAL A 756 24.95 5.25 46.78
C VAL A 756 23.59 4.98 46.13
N LEU A 757 22.91 3.86 46.46
CA LEU A 757 21.58 3.56 45.92
C LEU A 757 20.55 4.62 46.33
N LYS A 758 20.67 5.18 47.55
CA LYS A 758 19.82 6.28 48.02
C LYS A 758 20.04 7.54 47.20
N LEU A 759 21.30 7.86 46.88
CA LEU A 759 21.65 9.00 46.02
C LEU A 759 21.08 8.82 44.60
N VAL A 760 21.21 7.62 44.03
CA VAL A 760 20.64 7.29 42.70
C VAL A 760 19.12 7.43 42.70
N ALA A 761 18.42 6.84 43.68
CA ALA A 761 16.96 6.94 43.80
C ALA A 761 16.48 8.39 43.98
N GLN A 762 17.26 9.25 44.66
CA GLN A 762 16.98 10.67 44.83
C GLN A 762 17.20 11.50 43.55
N GLU A 763 18.31 11.29 42.83
CA GLU A 763 18.59 11.94 41.54
C GLU A 763 17.59 11.53 40.45
N GLU A 764 17.23 10.24 40.40
CA GLU A 764 16.21 9.70 39.50
C GLU A 764 14.76 10.02 39.95
N GLY A 765 14.59 10.85 40.98
CA GLY A 765 13.29 11.38 41.41
C GLY A 765 12.27 10.31 41.81
N ALA A 766 12.71 9.24 42.47
CA ALA A 766 11.82 8.19 42.95
C ALA A 766 10.72 8.75 43.88
N ASN A 767 9.47 8.34 43.63
CA ASN A 767 8.32 8.77 44.46
C ASN A 767 8.42 8.25 45.90
N ASN A 768 9.09 7.11 46.11
CA ASN A 768 9.46 6.57 47.40
C ASN A 768 10.90 6.04 47.29
N VAL A 769 11.83 6.71 47.98
CA VAL A 769 13.27 6.42 47.90
C VAL A 769 13.60 5.03 48.48
N ASP A 770 13.00 4.63 49.59
CA ASP A 770 13.34 3.37 50.26
C ASP A 770 12.84 2.15 49.48
N VAL A 771 11.66 2.25 48.85
CA VAL A 771 11.14 1.23 47.94
C VAL A 771 12.02 1.09 46.70
N GLU A 772 12.46 2.20 46.11
CA GLU A 772 13.38 2.18 44.97
C GLU A 772 14.74 1.59 45.36
N VAL A 773 15.29 1.94 46.53
CA VAL A 773 16.57 1.41 47.05
C VAL A 773 16.49 -0.09 47.31
N GLN A 774 15.40 -0.57 47.91
CA GLN A 774 15.17 -2.01 48.08
C GLN A 774 15.12 -2.71 46.72
N TRP A 775 14.34 -2.17 45.79
CA TRP A 775 14.20 -2.74 44.45
C TRP A 775 15.55 -2.77 43.71
N LEU A 776 16.33 -1.69 43.75
CA LEU A 776 17.67 -1.60 43.16
C LEU A 776 18.63 -2.65 43.76
N ARG A 777 18.58 -2.88 45.07
CA ARG A 777 19.38 -3.91 45.76
C ARG A 777 19.03 -5.32 45.29
N GLU A 778 17.76 -5.59 45.01
CA GLU A 778 17.26 -6.91 44.60
C GLU A 778 17.59 -7.24 43.12
N HIS A 779 17.75 -6.23 42.26
CA HIS A 779 17.82 -6.42 40.81
C HIS A 779 19.10 -5.90 40.13
N MET A 780 19.96 -5.13 40.79
CA MET A 780 21.25 -4.72 40.21
C MET A 780 22.27 -5.87 40.24
N PRO A 781 22.74 -6.38 39.09
CA PRO A 781 23.68 -7.49 39.05
C PRO A 781 25.10 -7.07 39.49
N ARG A 782 25.91 -8.07 39.87
CA ARG A 782 27.37 -7.89 40.01
C ARG A 782 28.01 -7.77 38.62
N LEU A 783 28.76 -6.70 38.39
CA LEU A 783 29.33 -6.40 37.07
C LEU A 783 30.83 -6.69 37.03
N ARG A 784 31.29 -7.28 35.92
CA ARG A 784 32.70 -7.64 35.68
C ARG A 784 33.27 -7.02 34.40
N ASN A 785 32.40 -6.48 33.54
CA ASN A 785 32.68 -5.85 32.25
C ASN A 785 32.96 -4.34 32.36
N ILE A 786 33.29 -3.83 33.56
CA ILE A 786 33.41 -2.40 33.85
C ILE A 786 34.80 -2.07 34.38
N GLU A 787 35.36 -0.99 33.86
CA GLU A 787 36.61 -0.39 34.31
C GLU A 787 36.37 1.10 34.64
N LEU A 788 36.75 1.56 35.83
CA LEU A 788 36.65 2.97 36.22
C LEU A 788 38.02 3.63 36.22
N ARG A 789 38.18 4.64 35.36
CA ARG A 789 39.25 5.65 35.43
C ARG A 789 38.75 6.78 36.32
N GLN A 790 39.16 6.76 37.60
CA GLN A 790 38.77 7.78 38.58
C GLN A 790 39.54 9.08 38.36
N VAL A 791 39.13 9.84 37.33
CA VAL A 791 39.75 11.08 36.87
C VAL A 791 38.71 12.17 36.72
N ASP A 792 39.10 13.44 36.85
CA ASP A 792 38.21 14.56 36.50
C ASP A 792 38.12 14.70 34.96
N PRO A 793 36.94 14.52 34.35
CA PRO A 793 36.76 14.67 32.90
C PRO A 793 37.09 16.07 32.39
N LEU A 794 36.95 17.10 33.23
CA LEU A 794 37.23 18.50 32.87
C LEU A 794 38.72 18.83 32.84
N THR A 795 39.59 17.96 33.35
CA THR A 795 41.05 18.17 33.34
C THR A 795 41.86 17.01 32.75
N TYR A 796 41.28 15.82 32.54
CA TYR A 796 41.98 14.67 31.95
C TYR A 796 42.31 14.80 30.45
N GLU A 797 43.39 14.14 30.02
CA GLU A 797 43.92 14.22 28.65
C GLU A 797 43.51 13.06 27.72
N PHE A 798 42.81 12.04 28.23
CA PHE A 798 42.25 10.91 27.44
C PHE A 798 43.29 10.12 26.61
N GLU A 799 44.48 9.89 27.16
CA GLU A 799 45.61 9.25 26.46
C GLU A 799 45.33 7.81 25.99
N ASP A 800 44.42 7.10 26.66
CA ASP A 800 44.00 5.73 26.33
C ASP A 800 42.78 5.66 25.39
N ILE A 801 42.35 6.79 24.80
CA ILE A 801 41.35 6.84 23.73
C ILE A 801 42.05 6.91 22.36
N THR A 802 41.63 6.03 21.46
CA THR A 802 42.25 5.79 20.15
C THR A 802 41.32 6.16 18.99
N SER A 803 41.84 6.12 17.76
CA SER A 803 41.07 6.40 16.54
C SER A 803 39.99 5.38 16.17
N ASP A 804 39.91 4.25 16.89
CA ASP A 804 38.91 3.21 16.69
C ASP A 804 37.80 3.21 17.76
N ASP A 805 37.98 3.95 18.85
CA ASP A 805 37.03 3.98 19.97
C ASP A 805 35.73 4.71 19.63
N VAL A 806 34.65 4.23 20.24
CA VAL A 806 33.36 4.93 20.31
C VAL A 806 33.21 5.50 21.70
N VAL A 807 33.05 6.83 21.78
CA VAL A 807 33.00 7.55 23.04
C VAL A 807 31.58 8.08 23.28
N MET A 808 31.01 7.81 24.43
CA MET A 808 29.80 8.46 24.92
C MET A 808 30.17 9.63 25.84
N VAL A 809 29.55 10.79 25.62
CA VAL A 809 29.70 11.99 26.45
C VAL A 809 28.36 12.31 27.07
N ASP A 810 28.31 12.32 28.40
CA ASP A 810 27.11 12.62 29.20
C ASP A 810 27.46 13.53 30.38
N MET A 811 27.29 14.84 30.17
CA MET A 811 27.73 15.88 31.11
C MET A 811 26.58 16.32 32.03
N PRO A 812 26.89 16.76 33.27
CA PRO A 812 25.87 17.02 34.27
C PRO A 812 24.90 18.14 33.87
N LYS A 813 23.63 17.94 34.24
CA LYS A 813 22.53 18.84 33.90
C LYS A 813 22.60 20.10 34.77
N ILE A 814 23.02 21.25 34.23
CA ILE A 814 22.70 22.53 34.89
C ILE A 814 21.18 22.73 34.82
N THR A 815 20.51 22.49 35.95
CA THR A 815 19.09 22.82 36.15
C THR A 815 18.98 23.97 37.16
N SER A 816 17.78 24.49 37.41
CA SER A 816 17.59 25.48 38.48
C SER A 816 17.55 24.88 39.90
N ARG A 817 18.18 23.73 40.11
CA ARG A 817 18.62 23.25 41.42
C ARG A 817 20.15 23.37 41.45
N PRO A 818 20.76 23.86 42.54
CA PRO A 818 22.20 24.04 42.59
C PRO A 818 22.92 22.69 42.62
N LEU A 819 23.54 22.34 41.50
CA LEU A 819 24.83 21.64 41.53
C LEU A 819 25.76 22.54 42.34
N HIS A 820 26.12 22.09 43.54
CA HIS A 820 26.80 22.86 44.59
C HIS A 820 28.27 23.20 44.26
N TYR A 821 28.65 22.99 43.00
CA TYR A 821 29.98 23.14 42.42
C TYR A 821 30.04 24.22 41.32
N LEU A 822 28.90 24.72 40.84
CA LEU A 822 28.84 25.63 39.68
C LEU A 822 28.36 27.01 40.09
N GLN A 823 29.32 27.92 40.30
CA GLN A 823 29.05 29.34 40.56
C GLN A 823 28.87 30.14 39.26
N ASP A 824 29.50 29.71 38.16
CA ASP A 824 29.41 30.33 36.83
C ASP A 824 29.01 29.28 35.77
N ILE A 825 28.03 29.63 34.93
CA ILE A 825 27.49 28.78 33.86
C ILE A 825 28.36 28.85 32.60
N ASP A 826 28.92 30.02 32.30
CA ASP A 826 29.71 30.25 31.10
C ASP A 826 31.13 29.67 31.27
N GLU A 827 31.70 29.76 32.48
CA GLU A 827 32.95 29.05 32.83
C GLU A 827 32.79 27.54 32.61
N TYR A 828 31.71 26.95 33.14
CA TYR A 828 31.41 25.53 32.96
C TYR A 828 31.22 25.13 31.48
N VAL A 829 30.55 25.97 30.68
CA VAL A 829 30.41 25.73 29.24
C VAL A 829 31.78 25.77 28.55
N GLU A 830 32.70 26.66 28.92
CA GLU A 830 34.05 26.69 28.33
C GLU A 830 34.93 25.53 28.81
N GLN A 831 34.84 25.11 30.08
CA GLN A 831 35.49 23.90 30.59
C GLN A 831 35.03 22.64 29.80
N ASN A 832 33.72 22.53 29.52
CA ASN A 832 33.16 21.49 28.64
C ASN A 832 33.74 21.54 27.22
N ARG A 833 33.88 22.75 26.65
CA ARG A 833 34.51 22.94 25.33
C ARG A 833 35.99 22.55 25.33
N MET A 834 36.74 22.86 26.38
CA MET A 834 38.14 22.45 26.54
C MET A 834 38.31 20.94 26.71
N MET A 835 37.42 20.28 27.47
CA MET A 835 37.34 18.82 27.52
C MET A 835 37.09 18.23 26.13
N LEU A 836 36.09 18.73 25.40
CA LEU A 836 35.77 18.24 24.05
C LEU A 836 36.91 18.46 23.06
N ARG A 837 37.63 19.59 23.10
CA ARG A 837 38.80 19.83 22.23
C ARG A 837 39.88 18.75 22.45
N ARG A 838 40.13 18.34 23.70
CA ARG A 838 41.10 17.28 24.04
C ARG A 838 40.60 15.89 23.70
N LEU A 839 39.33 15.59 23.98
CA LEU A 839 38.73 14.32 23.57
C LEU A 839 38.79 14.14 22.05
N LEU A 840 38.49 15.20 21.29
CA LEU A 840 38.47 15.15 19.82
C LEU A 840 39.87 15.19 19.19
N SER A 841 40.91 15.65 19.89
CA SER A 841 42.30 15.58 19.42
C SER A 841 42.82 14.14 19.37
N ARG A 842 42.29 13.24 20.22
CA ARG A 842 42.49 11.77 20.16
C ARG A 842 41.82 11.11 18.94
N ARG A 843 41.00 11.88 18.20
CA ARG A 843 40.31 11.48 16.97
C ARG A 843 39.47 10.17 17.06
N PRO A 844 38.65 9.94 18.11
CA PRO A 844 37.78 8.76 18.19
C PRO A 844 36.93 8.53 16.93
N ARG A 845 36.57 7.27 16.66
CA ARG A 845 35.80 6.89 15.46
C ARG A 845 34.45 7.61 15.41
N ALA A 846 33.77 7.68 16.56
CA ALA A 846 32.51 8.36 16.72
C ALA A 846 32.28 8.82 18.17
N VAL A 847 31.47 9.85 18.33
CA VAL A 847 31.08 10.40 19.64
C VAL A 847 29.56 10.48 19.77
N ILE A 848 29.02 9.79 20.77
CA ILE A 848 27.60 9.75 21.16
C ILE A 848 27.40 10.79 22.26
N HIS A 849 26.85 11.95 21.93
CA HIS A 849 26.66 13.05 22.89
C HIS A 849 25.20 13.11 23.36
N LEU A 850 24.99 12.99 24.67
CA LEU A 850 23.68 13.15 25.31
C LEU A 850 23.41 14.60 25.75
N PHE A 851 22.22 15.09 25.45
CA PHE A 851 21.67 16.33 25.98
C PHE A 851 20.28 16.05 26.55
N SER A 852 19.85 16.77 27.59
CA SER A 852 18.52 16.60 28.20
C SER A 852 17.69 17.88 28.16
N ILE A 853 16.42 17.76 27.78
CA ILE A 853 15.43 18.85 27.83
C ILE A 853 14.60 18.68 29.10
N VAL A 854 14.59 19.67 30.00
CA VAL A 854 13.74 19.61 31.20
C VAL A 854 12.32 20.03 30.82
N ALA A 855 11.34 19.15 31.07
CA ALA A 855 9.94 19.32 30.66
C ALA A 855 9.19 20.52 31.30
N LYS A 856 9.84 21.32 32.17
CA LYS A 856 9.28 22.49 32.86
C LYS A 856 9.87 23.83 32.37
N GLY A 857 10.05 23.97 31.06
CA GLY A 857 10.34 25.28 30.43
C GLY A 857 11.74 25.87 30.67
N LYS A 858 12.69 25.08 31.19
CA LYS A 858 14.11 25.48 31.34
C LYS A 858 14.98 24.54 30.50
N VAL A 859 15.95 25.09 29.79
CA VAL A 859 16.87 24.33 28.93
C VAL A 859 18.14 24.02 29.75
N ALA A 860 18.59 22.76 29.74
CA ALA A 860 19.87 22.42 30.36
C ALA A 860 21.03 22.92 29.49
N ARG A 861 22.12 23.36 30.13
CA ARG A 861 23.39 23.74 29.48
C ARG A 861 24.48 22.71 29.83
N PRO A 862 25.44 22.42 28.92
CA PRO A 862 25.50 22.88 27.53
C PRO A 862 24.42 22.24 26.62
N THR A 863 24.16 22.89 25.49
CA THR A 863 23.30 22.38 24.40
C THR A 863 24.14 21.98 23.19
N VAL A 864 23.54 21.29 22.21
CA VAL A 864 24.23 20.95 20.96
C VAL A 864 24.76 22.20 20.22
N GLN A 865 24.08 23.34 20.32
CA GLN A 865 24.53 24.61 19.74
C GLN A 865 25.85 25.11 20.36
N ASP A 866 26.08 24.84 21.64
CA ASP A 866 27.25 25.34 22.37
C ASP A 866 28.55 24.59 22.03
N VAL A 867 28.42 23.37 21.48
CA VAL A 867 29.52 22.43 21.24
C VAL A 867 29.65 22.00 19.77
N LYS A 868 28.59 22.09 18.95
CA LYS A 868 28.63 21.69 17.52
C LYS A 868 29.77 22.36 16.71
N PRO A 869 30.10 23.65 16.90
CA PRO A 869 31.22 24.26 16.18
C PRO A 869 32.55 23.52 16.38
N ILE A 870 32.77 22.94 17.56
CA ILE A 870 33.99 22.18 17.87
C ILE A 870 34.00 20.86 17.09
N TYR A 871 32.89 20.10 17.09
CA TYR A 871 32.76 18.90 16.26
C TYR A 871 32.98 19.18 14.78
N ASP A 872 32.39 20.26 14.26
CA ASP A 872 32.52 20.65 12.85
C ASP A 872 33.99 20.96 12.48
N GLN A 873 34.69 21.71 13.36
CA GLN A 873 36.11 22.08 13.23
C GLN A 873 37.05 20.88 13.39
N SER A 874 36.78 19.97 14.33
CA SER A 874 37.55 18.73 14.54
C SER A 874 37.28 17.66 13.47
N GLY A 875 36.53 17.97 12.41
CA GLY A 875 36.33 17.06 11.28
C GLY A 875 35.25 15.98 11.50
N TYR A 876 34.25 16.24 12.34
CA TYR A 876 33.10 15.35 12.53
C TYR A 876 31.84 15.91 11.85
N GLU A 877 30.86 15.04 11.63
CA GLU A 877 29.51 15.41 11.17
C GLU A 877 28.41 14.65 11.93
N VAL A 878 27.21 15.24 11.99
CA VAL A 878 26.06 14.60 12.65
C VAL A 878 25.48 13.51 11.75
N CYS A 879 25.80 12.25 12.04
CA CYS A 879 25.24 11.12 11.32
C CYS A 879 23.78 10.86 11.74
N LEU A 880 23.50 10.81 13.04
CA LEU A 880 22.19 10.46 13.59
C LEU A 880 21.79 11.45 14.69
N ARG A 881 20.49 11.78 14.75
CA ARG A 881 19.86 12.54 15.83
C ARG A 881 18.63 11.76 16.31
N MET A 882 18.54 11.52 17.61
CA MET A 882 17.43 10.83 18.24
C MET A 882 16.81 11.67 19.36
N VAL A 883 15.50 11.52 19.56
CA VAL A 883 14.72 12.20 20.59
C VAL A 883 13.91 11.17 21.36
N THR A 884 14.08 11.07 22.67
CA THR A 884 13.28 10.20 23.53
C THR A 884 12.05 10.97 24.02
N ALA A 885 10.89 10.33 24.21
CA ALA A 885 9.68 11.08 24.60
C ALA A 885 9.82 11.77 25.98
N GLY A 886 10.71 11.29 26.85
CA GLY A 886 11.08 11.91 28.13
C GLY A 886 11.90 13.20 28.01
N GLY A 887 12.24 13.66 26.80
CA GLY A 887 13.04 14.87 26.57
C GLY A 887 14.54 14.60 26.37
N GLY A 888 14.95 13.35 26.22
CA GLY A 888 16.31 13.00 25.82
C GLY A 888 16.63 13.41 24.39
N MET A 889 17.82 13.96 24.18
CA MET A 889 18.34 14.33 22.87
C MET A 889 19.70 13.66 22.69
N LEU A 890 19.80 12.66 21.82
CA LEU A 890 21.06 11.99 21.50
C LEU A 890 21.53 12.45 20.11
N TYR A 891 22.79 12.84 20.01
CA TYR A 891 23.46 13.13 18.76
C TYR A 891 24.63 12.17 18.57
N LEU A 892 24.79 11.67 17.35
CA LEU A 892 25.93 10.87 16.98
C LEU A 892 26.78 11.62 15.95
N PHE A 893 27.95 12.03 16.40
CA PHE A 893 28.98 12.65 15.61
C PHE A 893 29.94 11.58 15.10
N VAL A 894 30.11 11.47 13.78
CA VAL A 894 31.03 10.51 13.15
C VAL A 894 32.15 11.30 12.48
N ARG A 895 33.39 10.82 12.56
CA ARG A 895 34.56 11.44 11.91
C ARG A 895 34.36 11.41 10.40
N LYS A 896 34.60 12.50 9.66
CA LYS A 896 34.29 12.61 8.21
C LYS A 896 35.08 11.64 7.32
N ASP A 897 36.20 11.12 7.82
CA ASP A 897 37.00 10.06 7.18
C ASP A 897 36.55 8.64 7.55
N VAL A 898 35.69 8.48 8.55
CA VAL A 898 34.93 7.25 8.80
C VAL A 898 33.70 7.29 7.90
N PRO A 899 33.40 6.25 7.10
CA PRO A 899 32.18 6.21 6.30
C PRO A 899 30.95 6.50 7.18
N ALA A 900 30.14 7.49 6.81
CA ALA A 900 29.00 7.99 7.59
C ALA A 900 27.81 7.01 7.69
N GLU A 901 28.06 5.74 7.39
CA GLU A 901 27.14 4.63 7.53
C GLU A 901 27.35 4.00 8.90
N LEU A 902 26.64 4.56 9.88
CA LEU A 902 26.35 3.79 11.08
C LEU A 902 25.70 2.49 10.67
N ALA A 903 26.31 1.37 11.04
CA ALA A 903 25.87 0.09 10.53
C ALA A 903 24.42 -0.16 10.93
N LEU A 904 23.63 -0.45 9.92
CA LEU A 904 22.52 -1.39 10.01
C LEU A 904 22.52 -2.34 8.81
N GLN A 905 23.71 -2.46 8.21
CA GLN A 905 24.01 -3.22 7.02
C GLN A 905 25.43 -3.76 7.22
N TRP A 906 25.56 -5.07 7.34
CA TRP A 906 26.79 -5.84 7.18
C TRP A 906 27.14 -5.94 5.68
N MET A 907 27.01 -4.82 4.99
CA MET A 907 27.16 -4.70 3.55
C MET A 907 28.46 -3.98 3.26
N ASP A 908 29.49 -4.77 3.03
CA ASP A 908 30.72 -4.33 2.41
C ASP A 908 31.01 -5.20 1.18
N ASP A 909 31.99 -4.79 0.38
CA ASP A 909 32.36 -5.45 -0.88
C ASP A 909 33.72 -6.18 -0.75
N LYS A 910 34.02 -6.69 0.44
CA LYS A 910 35.22 -7.47 0.74
C LYS A 910 34.93 -8.98 0.67
N PRO A 911 35.98 -9.83 0.55
CA PRO A 911 35.81 -11.27 0.70
C PRO A 911 35.44 -11.64 2.14
N HIS A 912 34.37 -12.43 2.27
CA HIS A 912 33.99 -13.11 3.51
C HIS A 912 34.16 -14.62 3.35
N THR A 913 34.81 -15.28 4.30
CA THR A 913 34.80 -16.75 4.35
C THR A 913 33.38 -17.24 4.64
N TYR A 914 32.89 -18.21 3.86
CA TYR A 914 31.63 -18.90 4.15
C TYR A 914 31.79 -20.42 4.15
N VAL A 915 30.88 -21.09 4.87
CA VAL A 915 30.65 -22.53 4.81
C VAL A 915 29.16 -22.80 4.59
N MET A 916 28.86 -23.86 3.85
CA MET A 916 27.54 -24.49 3.80
C MET A 916 27.66 -25.90 4.38
N GLN A 917 26.89 -26.20 5.41
CA GLN A 917 26.81 -27.53 6.04
C GLN A 917 25.42 -28.12 5.84
N HIS A 918 25.33 -29.34 5.32
CA HIS A 918 24.13 -30.15 5.57
C HIS A 918 24.15 -30.59 7.03
N HIS A 919 23.04 -30.35 7.72
CA HIS A 919 22.83 -30.71 9.11
C HIS A 919 21.68 -31.72 9.20
N TYR A 920 22.04 -32.99 9.43
CA TYR A 920 21.10 -34.09 9.61
C TYR A 920 20.80 -34.32 11.09
N ARG A 921 19.56 -34.70 11.36
CA ARG A 921 19.05 -35.11 12.67
C ARG A 921 18.03 -36.22 12.45
N GLY A 922 18.46 -37.47 12.57
CA GLY A 922 17.70 -38.64 12.09
C GLY A 922 17.34 -38.47 10.61
N ARG A 923 16.04 -38.45 10.28
CA ARG A 923 15.52 -38.29 8.90
C ARG A 923 15.33 -36.84 8.45
N SER A 924 15.63 -35.87 9.30
CA SER A 924 15.50 -34.44 8.99
C SER A 924 16.83 -33.86 8.52
N MET A 925 16.81 -32.99 7.51
CA MET A 925 18.00 -32.32 6.97
C MET A 925 17.69 -30.87 6.57
N HIS A 926 18.67 -29.99 6.78
CA HIS A 926 18.67 -28.62 6.25
C HIS A 926 20.11 -28.17 5.99
N THR A 927 20.28 -27.17 5.10
CA THR A 927 21.58 -26.53 4.89
C THR A 927 21.73 -25.31 5.79
N ASP A 928 22.75 -25.29 6.64
CA ASP A 928 23.19 -24.06 7.31
C ASP A 928 24.22 -23.34 6.43
N LEU A 929 23.88 -22.14 5.97
CA LEU A 929 24.82 -21.19 5.37
C LEU A 929 25.35 -20.26 6.45
N ARG A 930 26.65 -20.29 6.72
CA ARG A 930 27.35 -19.44 7.69
C ARG A 930 28.42 -18.58 7.01
N VAL A 931 28.47 -17.29 7.33
CA VAL A 931 29.34 -16.29 6.71
C VAL A 931 30.05 -15.48 7.78
N ARG A 932 31.39 -15.41 7.70
CA ARG A 932 32.21 -14.68 8.66
C ARG A 932 32.15 -13.17 8.42
N VAL A 933 31.57 -12.44 9.37
CA VAL A 933 31.55 -10.97 9.38
C VAL A 933 32.21 -10.48 10.67
N GLY A 934 33.49 -10.11 10.55
CA GLY A 934 34.32 -9.74 11.69
C GLY A 934 34.67 -10.93 12.58
N ASN A 935 34.22 -10.88 13.84
CA ASN A 935 34.48 -11.89 14.89
C ASN A 935 33.30 -12.83 15.18
N LYS A 936 32.30 -12.88 14.29
CA LYS A 936 31.10 -13.71 14.42
C LYS A 936 30.65 -14.24 13.07
N LEU A 937 29.83 -15.27 13.08
CA LEU A 937 29.13 -15.76 11.89
C LEU A 937 27.72 -15.17 11.84
N ILE A 938 27.30 -14.77 10.64
CA ILE A 938 25.91 -14.51 10.30
C ILE A 938 25.46 -15.54 9.28
N GLY A 939 24.18 -15.86 9.20
CA GLY A 939 23.77 -16.96 8.35
C GLY A 939 22.27 -17.16 8.21
N TRP A 940 21.94 -18.20 7.45
CA TRP A 940 20.58 -18.69 7.24
C TRP A 940 20.55 -20.21 7.29
N THR A 941 19.51 -20.73 7.92
CA THR A 941 19.09 -22.12 7.76
C THR A 941 18.20 -22.20 6.52
N LEU A 942 18.52 -23.09 5.59
CA LEU A 942 17.82 -23.30 4.32
C LEU A 942 17.01 -24.60 4.42
N ASN A 943 15.70 -24.51 4.25
CA ASN A 943 14.79 -25.66 4.32
C ASN A 943 14.79 -26.43 2.98
N ASP A 944 15.97 -26.91 2.58
CA ASP A 944 16.24 -27.47 1.26
C ASP A 944 15.91 -28.97 1.12
N GLN A 945 15.73 -29.72 2.21
CA GLN A 945 15.30 -31.12 2.14
C GLN A 945 13.98 -31.28 1.36
N LYS A 946 13.93 -32.27 0.46
CA LYS A 946 12.70 -32.72 -0.19
C LYS A 946 11.90 -33.62 0.75
N ALA A 947 10.60 -33.32 0.90
CA ALA A 947 9.74 -33.97 1.88
C ALA A 947 9.74 -35.50 1.73
N GLY A 948 10.08 -36.21 2.80
CA GLY A 948 10.11 -37.68 2.83
C GLY A 948 11.20 -38.33 1.96
N ALA A 949 12.21 -37.59 1.49
CA ALA A 949 13.29 -38.15 0.67
C ALA A 949 14.27 -39.03 1.44
N ILE A 950 14.57 -38.66 2.70
CA ILE A 950 15.42 -39.44 3.61
C ILE A 950 14.52 -40.50 4.27
N LYS A 951 14.87 -41.79 4.09
CA LYS A 951 14.04 -42.94 4.50
C LYS A 951 14.46 -43.58 5.81
N GLU A 952 15.77 -43.56 6.05
CA GLU A 952 16.47 -44.13 7.20
C GLU A 952 17.17 -43.01 7.96
N ASP A 953 17.49 -43.23 9.22
CA ASP A 953 18.14 -42.24 10.07
C ASP A 953 19.60 -42.05 9.61
N VAL A 954 20.15 -40.85 9.80
CA VAL A 954 21.49 -40.48 9.30
C VAL A 954 22.33 -40.07 10.50
N ASP A 955 23.01 -41.06 11.07
CA ASP A 955 23.66 -40.93 12.38
C ASP A 955 25.19 -40.86 12.25
N THR A 956 25.75 -41.17 11.07
CA THR A 956 27.18 -41.01 10.77
C THR A 956 27.48 -40.04 9.63
N LEU A 957 28.66 -39.40 9.70
CA LEU A 957 29.20 -38.55 8.62
C LEU A 957 29.42 -39.34 7.31
N GLN A 958 29.67 -40.65 7.38
CA GLN A 958 29.84 -41.48 6.19
C GLN A 958 28.52 -41.65 5.43
N GLU A 959 27.40 -41.83 6.13
CA GLU A 959 26.06 -41.92 5.53
C GLU A 959 25.63 -40.59 4.93
N ALA A 960 25.82 -39.48 5.65
CA ALA A 960 25.58 -38.13 5.13
C ALA A 960 26.32 -37.88 3.80
N LYS A 961 27.65 -38.15 3.77
CA LYS A 961 28.48 -37.99 2.56
C LYS A 961 28.14 -38.99 1.45
N ARG A 962 27.61 -40.17 1.79
CA ARG A 962 27.10 -41.15 0.81
C ARG A 962 25.83 -40.62 0.14
N LEU A 963 24.84 -40.18 0.93
CA LEU A 963 23.60 -39.58 0.43
C LEU A 963 23.85 -38.33 -0.43
N GLU A 964 24.76 -37.45 -0.02
CA GLU A 964 25.15 -36.23 -0.77
C GLU A 964 25.83 -36.51 -2.11
N ARG A 965 26.47 -37.67 -2.26
CA ARG A 965 27.16 -38.12 -3.46
C ARG A 965 26.21 -38.86 -4.41
N GLU A 966 25.45 -39.80 -3.89
CA GLU A 966 24.61 -40.73 -4.67
C GLU A 966 23.21 -40.16 -4.95
N HIS A 967 22.64 -39.39 -4.02
CA HIS A 967 21.22 -39.00 -4.00
C HIS A 967 20.97 -37.49 -3.89
N TRP A 968 21.95 -36.64 -4.21
CA TRP A 968 21.84 -35.18 -4.08
C TRP A 968 20.53 -34.60 -4.63
N ASN A 969 20.18 -34.98 -5.87
CA ASN A 969 18.99 -34.47 -6.55
C ASN A 969 17.69 -35.03 -5.97
N ASP A 970 17.75 -36.10 -5.17
CA ASP A 970 16.58 -36.73 -4.54
C ASP A 970 16.35 -36.15 -3.14
N ILE A 971 17.41 -35.82 -2.40
CA ILE A 971 17.35 -35.32 -1.02
C ILE A 971 17.27 -33.79 -0.93
N SER A 972 17.95 -33.04 -1.80
CA SER A 972 18.10 -31.58 -1.70
C SER A 972 17.43 -30.81 -2.85
N LYS A 973 16.85 -29.65 -2.53
CA LYS A 973 16.39 -28.63 -3.48
C LYS A 973 17.53 -27.73 -3.98
N LEU A 974 18.68 -27.72 -3.29
CA LEU A 974 19.78 -26.81 -3.55
C LEU A 974 20.54 -27.22 -4.83
N THR A 975 20.77 -26.27 -5.73
CA THR A 975 21.47 -26.53 -7.00
C THR A 975 22.13 -25.27 -7.55
N ASN A 976 23.29 -25.40 -8.17
CA ASN A 976 24.04 -24.27 -8.75
C ASN A 976 23.49 -23.78 -10.11
N LYS A 977 22.39 -24.38 -10.59
CA LYS A 977 21.65 -23.95 -11.79
C LYS A 977 20.84 -22.69 -11.49
N THR A 978 20.60 -21.84 -12.50
CA THR A 978 19.77 -20.64 -12.33
C THR A 978 18.28 -20.95 -12.50
N PHE A 979 17.42 -20.35 -11.67
CA PHE A 979 15.97 -20.52 -11.74
C PHE A 979 15.27 -19.35 -11.02
N ASP A 980 14.16 -18.86 -11.58
CA ASP A 980 13.40 -17.73 -11.00
C ASP A 980 11.92 -18.07 -10.73
N TYR A 981 11.59 -19.36 -10.86
CA TYR A 981 10.23 -19.88 -10.67
C TYR A 981 9.94 -20.15 -9.20
N TRP A 982 8.71 -19.87 -8.77
CA TRP A 982 8.28 -20.01 -7.37
C TRP A 982 8.49 -21.41 -6.79
N SER A 983 8.33 -22.47 -7.60
CA SER A 983 8.43 -23.87 -7.17
C SER A 983 9.80 -24.32 -6.67
N ASN A 984 10.86 -23.57 -7.02
CA ASN A 984 12.25 -23.98 -6.76
C ASN A 984 12.94 -23.08 -5.73
N ARG A 985 12.25 -22.03 -5.24
CA ARG A 985 12.77 -21.18 -4.17
C ARG A 985 12.78 -21.95 -2.86
N ILE A 986 13.89 -21.88 -2.14
CA ILE A 986 14.05 -22.57 -0.86
C ILE A 986 13.68 -21.59 0.25
N MET A 987 12.76 -21.97 1.14
CA MET A 987 12.44 -21.15 2.31
C MET A 987 13.65 -21.09 3.24
N VAL A 988 13.96 -19.92 3.78
CA VAL A 988 15.11 -19.74 4.68
C VAL A 988 14.73 -19.00 5.96
N GLU A 989 15.50 -19.26 7.01
CA GLU A 989 15.33 -18.68 8.34
C GLU A 989 16.65 -18.03 8.76
N PRO A 990 16.69 -16.71 9.07
CA PRO A 990 17.91 -16.06 9.54
C PRO A 990 18.37 -16.67 10.87
N LYS A 991 19.66 -17.02 10.96
CA LYS A 991 20.26 -17.54 12.18
C LYS A 991 20.63 -16.39 13.12
N ALA A 992 20.58 -16.66 14.43
CA ALA A 992 21.24 -15.80 15.41
C ALA A 992 22.76 -15.79 15.14
N PRO A 993 23.52 -14.75 15.55
CA PRO A 993 24.96 -14.75 15.35
C PRO A 993 25.65 -15.90 16.08
N GLU A 994 26.47 -16.67 15.37
CA GLU A 994 27.14 -17.86 15.90
C GLU A 994 28.65 -17.63 16.12
N PRO A 995 29.29 -18.37 17.04
CA PRO A 995 30.75 -18.39 17.21
C PRO A 995 31.51 -18.82 15.94
N LEU A 996 32.78 -18.44 15.80
CA LEU A 996 33.59 -18.68 14.59
C LEU A 996 33.91 -20.17 14.37
N GLU A 997 33.94 -20.94 15.44
CA GLU A 997 34.22 -22.37 15.51
C GLU A 997 33.31 -23.18 14.58
N TRP A 998 32.07 -22.71 14.38
CA TRP A 998 31.08 -23.31 13.48
C TRP A 998 31.47 -23.31 11.99
N LEU A 999 32.52 -22.58 11.58
CA LEU A 999 33.05 -22.65 10.20
C LEU A 999 33.65 -24.03 9.87
N ASP A 1000 34.22 -24.70 10.88
CA ASP A 1000 35.02 -25.91 10.70
C ASP A 1000 34.35 -27.17 11.29
N VAL A 1001 33.14 -27.04 11.84
CA VAL A 1001 32.35 -28.17 12.36
C VAL A 1001 31.97 -29.12 11.22
N GLU A 1002 32.54 -30.32 11.25
CA GLU A 1002 32.20 -31.45 10.39
C GLU A 1002 32.37 -32.75 11.19
N GLY A 1003 31.33 -33.57 11.30
CA GLY A 1003 31.32 -34.72 12.21
C GLY A 1003 29.95 -35.04 12.78
N VAL A 1004 29.95 -35.83 13.86
CA VAL A 1004 28.77 -36.28 14.60
C VAL A 1004 28.80 -35.65 15.99
N VAL A 1005 27.69 -35.03 16.39
CA VAL A 1005 27.44 -34.47 17.72
C VAL A 1005 26.44 -35.38 18.45
N PRO A 1006 26.72 -35.85 19.68
CA PRO A 1006 25.86 -36.82 20.37
C PRO A 1006 24.52 -36.20 20.82
N PRO A 1007 23.48 -37.02 21.05
CA PRO A 1007 22.18 -36.54 21.51
C PRO A 1007 22.25 -35.67 22.78
N GLY A 1008 21.52 -34.56 22.79
CA GLY A 1008 21.49 -33.58 23.87
C GLY A 1008 22.56 -32.47 23.80
N GLU A 1009 23.58 -32.60 22.96
CA GLU A 1009 24.56 -31.53 22.72
C GLU A 1009 24.11 -30.51 21.65
N VAL A 1010 24.82 -29.37 21.57
CA VAL A 1010 24.44 -28.24 20.70
C VAL A 1010 24.54 -28.64 19.23
N GLY A 1011 23.38 -28.84 18.59
CA GLY A 1011 23.26 -29.29 17.20
C GLY A 1011 22.54 -30.62 17.08
N ALA A 1012 22.57 -31.48 18.10
CA ALA A 1012 21.79 -32.71 18.12
C ALA A 1012 20.32 -32.45 18.51
N THR A 1013 19.51 -33.50 18.50
CA THR A 1013 18.21 -33.51 19.20
C THR A 1013 18.35 -34.22 20.54
N LYS A 1014 17.26 -34.35 21.30
CA LYS A 1014 17.25 -35.15 22.54
C LYS A 1014 17.44 -36.65 22.28
N GLU A 1015 17.06 -37.14 21.10
CA GLU A 1015 16.89 -38.58 20.82
C GLU A 1015 17.73 -39.08 19.63
N HIS A 1016 18.25 -38.17 18.80
CA HIS A 1016 19.13 -38.42 17.65
C HIS A 1016 20.31 -37.45 17.61
N GLU A 1017 21.43 -37.94 17.10
CA GLU A 1017 22.66 -37.25 16.76
C GLU A 1017 22.44 -36.01 15.86
N GLY A 1018 23.37 -35.07 15.93
CA GLY A 1018 23.52 -33.99 14.96
C GLY A 1018 24.70 -34.26 14.03
N VAL A 1019 24.44 -34.64 12.78
CA VAL A 1019 25.50 -34.90 11.80
C VAL A 1019 25.69 -33.69 10.90
N PHE A 1020 26.90 -33.12 10.90
CA PHE A 1020 27.29 -31.97 10.07
C PHE A 1020 28.24 -32.42 8.96
N SER A 1021 27.82 -32.27 7.69
CA SER A 1021 28.64 -32.52 6.50
C SER A 1021 28.88 -31.21 5.74
N ILE A 1022 30.13 -30.85 5.46
CA ILE A 1022 30.45 -29.60 4.75
C ILE A 1022 30.29 -29.83 3.24
N ILE A 1023 29.22 -29.25 2.67
CA ILE A 1023 28.84 -29.43 1.27
C ILE A 1023 29.46 -28.41 0.30
N ASP A 1024 29.86 -27.24 0.82
CA ASP A 1024 30.61 -26.21 0.09
C ASP A 1024 31.30 -25.25 1.06
N ARG A 1025 32.40 -24.62 0.63
CA ARG A 1025 33.07 -23.53 1.34
C ARG A 1025 33.83 -22.66 0.33
N GLY A 1026 34.05 -21.38 0.66
CA GLY A 1026 34.77 -20.46 -0.21
C GLY A 1026 34.69 -19.01 0.23
N GLU A 1027 34.83 -18.10 -0.73
CA GLU A 1027 34.65 -16.67 -0.52
C GLU A 1027 33.25 -16.20 -0.96
N LEU A 1028 32.72 -15.23 -0.24
CA LEU A 1028 31.44 -14.57 -0.49
C LEU A 1028 31.64 -13.06 -0.50
N TYR A 1029 31.12 -12.39 -1.51
CA TYR A 1029 31.04 -10.92 -1.55
C TYR A 1029 29.58 -10.48 -1.44
N PHE A 1030 29.28 -9.47 -0.62
CA PHE A 1030 27.91 -8.94 -0.55
C PHE A 1030 27.65 -7.93 -1.68
N GLY A 1031 26.50 -8.06 -2.32
CA GLY A 1031 25.92 -7.07 -3.22
C GLY A 1031 24.99 -6.13 -2.44
N ALA A 1032 23.85 -5.77 -3.03
CA ALA A 1032 22.86 -4.96 -2.34
C ALA A 1032 22.12 -5.72 -1.21
N VAL A 1033 22.25 -5.22 0.02
CA VAL A 1033 21.60 -5.69 1.26
C VAL A 1033 20.58 -4.66 1.73
N LYS A 1034 19.38 -5.14 2.07
CA LYS A 1034 18.13 -4.39 2.29
C LYS A 1034 17.26 -5.19 3.27
N PRO A 1035 16.27 -4.58 3.96
CA PRO A 1035 15.50 -5.27 5.01
C PRO A 1035 14.65 -6.45 4.53
N TYR A 1036 14.49 -6.59 3.22
CA TYR A 1036 13.71 -7.63 2.55
C TYR A 1036 14.48 -8.29 1.40
N PHE A 1037 15.78 -8.02 1.25
CA PHE A 1037 16.57 -8.47 0.10
C PHE A 1037 18.07 -8.46 0.44
N VAL A 1038 18.76 -9.57 0.22
CA VAL A 1038 20.20 -9.73 0.35
C VAL A 1038 20.70 -10.30 -0.98
N GLU A 1039 21.74 -9.70 -1.52
CA GLU A 1039 22.45 -10.18 -2.70
C GLU A 1039 23.85 -10.63 -2.29
N MET A 1040 24.26 -11.80 -2.78
CA MET A 1040 25.53 -12.43 -2.45
C MET A 1040 26.16 -12.96 -3.74
N PHE A 1041 27.48 -12.91 -3.85
CA PHE A 1041 28.25 -13.54 -4.92
C PHE A 1041 29.09 -14.63 -4.26
N LEU A 1042 28.84 -15.90 -4.61
CA LEU A 1042 29.53 -17.06 -4.05
C LEU A 1042 30.69 -17.49 -4.96
N HIS A 1043 31.81 -17.84 -4.35
CA HIS A 1043 33.03 -18.32 -5.00
C HIS A 1043 33.49 -19.62 -4.31
N GLY A 1044 32.58 -20.59 -4.22
CA GLY A 1044 32.85 -21.94 -3.73
C GLY A 1044 33.13 -22.95 -4.85
N LYS A 1045 33.31 -24.21 -4.46
CA LYS A 1045 33.53 -25.31 -5.41
C LYS A 1045 32.22 -25.85 -5.97
N ARG A 1046 31.15 -25.86 -5.16
CA ARG A 1046 29.83 -26.39 -5.53
C ARG A 1046 28.85 -25.28 -5.93
N PHE A 1047 28.85 -24.15 -5.23
CA PHE A 1047 27.97 -23.02 -5.53
C PHE A 1047 28.76 -21.77 -5.89
N THR A 1048 28.37 -21.15 -7.00
CA THR A 1048 29.07 -20.00 -7.58
C THR A 1048 28.10 -18.93 -8.09
N GLY A 1049 28.60 -17.72 -8.32
CA GLY A 1049 27.87 -16.61 -8.94
C GLY A 1049 26.88 -15.91 -8.00
N ARG A 1050 25.96 -15.14 -8.57
CA ARG A 1050 24.98 -14.32 -7.84
C ARG A 1050 23.84 -15.17 -7.28
N TRP A 1051 23.57 -15.01 -5.98
CA TRP A 1051 22.46 -15.57 -5.22
C TRP A 1051 21.67 -14.47 -4.52
N LEU A 1052 20.37 -14.68 -4.34
CA LEU A 1052 19.44 -13.73 -3.74
C LEU A 1052 18.68 -14.38 -2.59
N ILE A 1053 18.65 -13.72 -1.43
CA ILE A 1053 17.73 -14.02 -0.32
C ILE A 1053 16.72 -12.88 -0.25
N ARG A 1054 15.41 -13.16 -0.32
CA ARG A 1054 14.37 -12.12 -0.38
C ARG A 1054 13.14 -12.48 0.45
N LYS A 1055 12.62 -11.50 1.19
CA LYS A 1055 11.34 -11.61 1.90
C LYS A 1055 10.20 -11.37 0.91
N LEU A 1056 9.28 -12.33 0.80
CA LEU A 1056 8.15 -12.34 -0.14
C LEU A 1056 6.86 -12.73 0.61
N PRO A 1057 5.66 -12.41 0.07
CA PRO A 1057 4.40 -12.86 0.64
C PRO A 1057 4.40 -14.39 0.79
N ASN A 1058 3.81 -14.88 1.88
CA ASN A 1058 3.70 -16.32 2.13
C ASN A 1058 2.80 -16.98 1.06
N PRO A 1059 3.32 -17.88 0.21
CA PRO A 1059 2.54 -18.50 -0.87
C PRO A 1059 1.50 -19.51 -0.37
N TRP A 1060 1.57 -19.91 0.90
CA TRP A 1060 0.64 -20.86 1.54
C TRP A 1060 -0.52 -20.15 2.25
N ALA A 1061 -0.55 -18.81 2.26
CA ALA A 1061 -1.55 -17.98 2.97
C ALA A 1061 -1.63 -18.19 4.49
N GLU A 1062 -0.61 -18.81 5.08
CA GLU A 1062 -0.46 -19.06 6.52
C GLU A 1062 0.27 -17.91 7.25
N HIS A 1063 0.26 -17.93 8.58
CA HIS A 1063 1.10 -17.04 9.39
C HIS A 1063 2.55 -17.59 9.44
N PRO A 1064 3.60 -16.75 9.29
CA PRO A 1064 3.57 -15.30 9.07
C PRO A 1064 3.25 -14.91 7.63
N ALA A 1065 2.66 -13.72 7.43
CA ALA A 1065 2.25 -13.21 6.11
C ALA A 1065 3.39 -13.03 5.08
N PHE A 1066 4.65 -13.08 5.54
CA PHE A 1066 5.84 -12.98 4.69
C PHE A 1066 6.94 -13.92 5.19
N VAL A 1067 7.53 -14.68 4.28
CA VAL A 1067 8.64 -15.60 4.56
C VAL A 1067 9.85 -15.23 3.69
N TRP A 1068 11.05 -15.68 4.08
CA TRP A 1068 12.27 -15.48 3.31
C TRP A 1068 12.52 -16.65 2.36
N PHE A 1069 13.04 -16.35 1.17
CA PHE A 1069 13.42 -17.33 0.15
C PHE A 1069 14.82 -17.08 -0.37
N ILE A 1070 15.60 -18.14 -0.59
CA ILE A 1070 16.85 -18.10 -1.36
C ILE A 1070 16.69 -18.73 -2.76
N TRP A 1071 17.35 -18.16 -3.76
CA TRP A 1071 17.53 -18.77 -5.08
C TRP A 1071 18.72 -18.16 -5.84
N LYS A 1072 19.14 -18.85 -6.91
CA LYS A 1072 20.10 -18.34 -7.89
C LYS A 1072 19.35 -17.72 -9.09
N PRO A 1073 19.23 -16.39 -9.21
CA PRO A 1073 18.51 -15.73 -10.31
C PRO A 1073 19.09 -16.07 -11.69
N LYS A 1074 18.26 -16.00 -12.73
CA LYS A 1074 18.72 -16.10 -14.13
C LYS A 1074 19.64 -14.95 -14.51
N ASP A 1075 19.25 -13.74 -14.12
CA ASP A 1075 20.07 -12.55 -14.24
C ASP A 1075 21.18 -12.58 -13.18
N GLN A 1076 22.44 -12.57 -13.61
CA GLN A 1076 23.62 -12.53 -12.74
C GLN A 1076 24.19 -11.11 -12.58
N MET A 1077 23.60 -10.08 -13.22
CA MET A 1077 24.01 -8.69 -13.09
C MET A 1077 23.74 -8.14 -11.67
N PRO A 1078 24.72 -7.52 -10.99
CA PRO A 1078 24.53 -6.93 -9.66
C PRO A 1078 23.36 -5.94 -9.58
N TYR A 1079 22.64 -5.93 -8.45
CA TYR A 1079 21.47 -5.06 -8.27
C TYR A 1079 21.81 -3.59 -8.50
N VAL A 1080 22.99 -3.13 -8.07
CA VAL A 1080 23.45 -1.74 -8.20
C VAL A 1080 23.48 -1.25 -9.66
N LEU A 1081 23.70 -2.15 -10.63
CA LEU A 1081 23.69 -1.84 -12.07
C LEU A 1081 22.31 -1.99 -12.72
N SER A 1082 21.29 -2.46 -11.98
CA SER A 1082 19.95 -2.68 -12.53
C SER A 1082 19.21 -1.36 -12.81
N LYS A 1083 18.39 -1.34 -13.87
CA LYS A 1083 17.48 -0.21 -14.19
C LYS A 1083 16.69 0.27 -12.96
N ARG A 1084 16.22 -0.68 -12.13
CA ARG A 1084 15.48 -0.44 -10.88
C ARG A 1084 16.32 0.26 -9.78
N ALA A 1085 17.63 0.08 -9.74
CA ALA A 1085 18.50 0.85 -8.85
C ALA A 1085 18.63 2.29 -9.33
N VAL A 1086 18.89 2.47 -10.63
CA VAL A 1086 19.00 3.79 -11.29
C VAL A 1086 17.72 4.61 -11.15
N GLU A 1087 16.56 4.05 -11.49
CA GLU A 1087 15.23 4.67 -11.33
C GLU A 1087 14.96 5.14 -9.89
N LYS A 1088 15.34 4.32 -8.91
CA LYS A 1088 15.14 4.61 -7.49
C LYS A 1088 16.25 5.48 -6.90
N LYS A 1089 17.24 5.88 -7.70
CA LYS A 1089 18.47 6.57 -7.27
C LYS A 1089 19.14 5.88 -6.08
N TRP A 1090 19.08 4.55 -6.06
CA TRP A 1090 19.65 3.76 -4.99
C TRP A 1090 21.13 3.56 -5.27
N LEU A 1091 21.97 4.05 -4.37
CA LEU A 1091 23.41 3.80 -4.36
C LEU A 1091 23.77 3.00 -3.09
N PRO A 1092 24.85 2.20 -3.15
CA PRO A 1092 25.47 1.62 -1.98
C PRO A 1092 26.15 2.70 -1.10
N PRO A 1093 26.58 2.32 0.12
CA PRO A 1093 27.37 3.14 1.05
C PRO A 1093 28.56 3.79 0.38
N LYS A 1094 28.91 5.00 0.85
CA LYS A 1094 30.14 5.65 0.39
C LYS A 1094 31.36 4.80 0.77
N GLY A 1095 32.03 4.24 -0.24
CA GLY A 1095 33.17 3.33 -0.08
C GLY A 1095 32.88 1.87 -0.41
N VAL A 1096 31.60 1.50 -0.57
CA VAL A 1096 31.16 0.15 -0.97
C VAL A 1096 30.61 0.23 -2.40
N SER A 1097 31.10 -0.61 -3.29
CA SER A 1097 30.63 -0.71 -4.68
C SER A 1097 29.38 -1.57 -4.83
N ALA A 1098 29.17 -2.54 -3.92
CA ALA A 1098 28.19 -3.62 -4.04
C ALA A 1098 28.36 -4.43 -5.35
N LEU A 1099 29.61 -4.56 -5.81
CA LEU A 1099 30.04 -5.32 -6.98
C LEU A 1099 31.06 -6.39 -6.55
N PRO A 1100 31.01 -7.60 -7.12
CA PRO A 1100 32.08 -8.59 -6.95
C PRO A 1100 33.35 -8.14 -7.71
N PRO A 1101 34.55 -8.64 -7.34
CA PRO A 1101 35.82 -8.17 -7.89
C PRO A 1101 35.89 -8.19 -9.41
N GLU A 1102 35.40 -9.25 -10.05
CA GLU A 1102 35.50 -9.45 -11.50
C GLU A 1102 34.72 -8.41 -12.29
N ILE A 1103 33.65 -7.85 -11.70
CA ILE A 1103 32.86 -6.77 -12.30
C ILE A 1103 33.45 -5.41 -11.93
N ARG A 1104 34.02 -5.27 -10.72
CA ARG A 1104 34.68 -4.05 -10.27
C ARG A 1104 35.92 -3.72 -11.11
N GLU A 1105 36.70 -4.73 -11.50
CA GLU A 1105 37.90 -4.58 -12.34
C GLU A 1105 37.59 -4.15 -13.78
N GLN A 1106 36.37 -4.40 -14.27
CA GLN A 1106 35.90 -3.95 -15.58
C GLN A 1106 35.51 -2.46 -15.61
N ILE A 1107 35.40 -1.80 -14.45
CA ILE A 1107 35.01 -0.40 -14.34
C ILE A 1107 36.27 0.48 -14.36
N PRO A 1108 36.32 1.54 -15.19
CA PRO A 1108 37.42 2.51 -15.18
C PRO A 1108 37.69 3.09 -13.77
N LYS A 1109 38.95 3.46 -13.49
CA LYS A 1109 39.33 4.11 -12.22
C LYS A 1109 38.81 5.55 -12.05
N GLN A 1110 38.07 6.05 -13.05
CA GLN A 1110 37.51 7.41 -13.15
C GLN A 1110 35.99 7.33 -13.03
#